data_AF-A0A0D2M2Q7-F1
#
_entry.id   AF-A0A0D2M2Q7-F1
#
_cell.length_a   1.000
_cell.length_b   1.000
_cell.length_c   1.000
_cell.angle_alpha   90.00
_cell.angle_beta   90.00
_cell.angle_gamma   90.00
#
_symmetry.space_group_name_H-M   'P 1'
#
loop_
_entity.id
_entity.type
_entity.pdbx_description
1 polymer ?
#
loop_
_entity_poly.entity_id
_entity_poly.type
_entity_poly.pdbx_seq_one_letter_code
_entity_poly.pdbx_strand_id
1 'polypeptide(L)'
;MQDKPNKKDPSCNASQSPSISHNSLPEDIPRNILAFRTITTLLSRIQQGRASQVPQPYTAQLNRDERRELKISNAFSTLAVIEHEIVAVVTNRDTETLEVIASIQSPNDNFSYIERSNSLFSGLTSQNFQSVEIPQNHSKDAPQPTVLSTAEAITDAKVLAGLALVDDEAIKLSHPTAAKHLWILSKLLCMKEPSNDGPKRDITALINRIRRYIIATCYPKMNRRMQHRLSRSYVQSLGGITAFQFSESERDGLPPKDEIESDRRFLVNILLPLASDSIYKTKTPKLLEQAQLAYDLKPFQLYTNETCTEFHQLFIEILQGFETSLDELAQTRGAEEVSTRGSDEFKENVRLVLVHGYGLQMLSKGAGLKMHLKTIAPLLINNPVLRSESEMSILNAGAEQQELELDRDVEAVRPFASKEGAEIPLWMSYINWLELMVTYFDAVSTLVCYVTGQYFNHEAISIRILVAPPVDRRLLPWQELFADSTLFPTLPDYDAGFSCAGWHINNADILEFLSNALDTLSKAEAAKITWDEKDVKQTILNIEAVQSFKLPEWEERAEDILVKLRGLDGLSPGADLVQEISTDIRSLCKSSTFFTSLEDNRGFSGTLHCEACLGFQVGSIIGSSERRGGVIARDSHNSVTACTLPTWLPGNIVDSMNQHFGGLLRQKLVDMIVKHTRNCT
;
A
#
# COMPACT_ATOMS: atom_id res chain seq x y z
N MET A 1 -41.88 -74.87 -22.57
CA MET A 1 -40.84 -73.93 -22.11
C MET A 1 -41.33 -72.53 -22.49
N GLN A 2 -41.90 -71.81 -21.53
CA GLN A 2 -42.48 -70.48 -21.76
C GLN A 2 -42.21 -69.59 -20.54
N ASP A 3 -41.72 -68.41 -20.89
CA ASP A 3 -41.49 -67.15 -20.19
C ASP A 3 -42.02 -66.94 -18.76
N LYS A 4 -41.13 -66.40 -17.91
CA LYS A 4 -41.48 -65.45 -16.83
C LYS A 4 -40.46 -64.31 -16.75
N PRO A 5 -40.90 -63.04 -16.68
CA PRO A 5 -40.04 -61.88 -16.51
C PRO A 5 -39.78 -61.59 -15.03
N ASN A 6 -38.57 -61.10 -14.75
CA ASN A 6 -38.07 -60.78 -13.42
C ASN A 6 -38.49 -59.34 -13.04
N LYS A 7 -39.24 -59.20 -11.95
CA LYS A 7 -39.60 -57.91 -11.33
C LYS A 7 -38.38 -57.34 -10.59
N LYS A 8 -38.02 -56.09 -10.91
CA LYS A 8 -37.17 -55.22 -10.08
C LYS A 8 -38.09 -54.29 -9.28
N ASP A 9 -38.05 -54.41 -7.96
CA ASP A 9 -38.50 -53.38 -7.02
C ASP A 9 -37.27 -52.60 -6.53
N PRO A 10 -37.26 -51.26 -6.53
CA PRO A 10 -36.30 -50.45 -5.80
C PRO A 10 -36.94 -49.97 -4.49
N SER A 11 -36.46 -50.45 -3.33
CA SER A 11 -36.70 -49.77 -2.07
C SER A 11 -35.50 -48.85 -1.77
N CYS A 12 -35.66 -47.57 -2.10
CA CYS A 12 -34.78 -46.52 -1.63
C CYS A 12 -35.19 -46.17 -0.19
N ASN A 13 -34.29 -46.44 0.76
CA ASN A 13 -34.33 -45.84 2.08
C ASN A 13 -34.09 -44.34 1.94
N ALA A 14 -35.13 -43.55 2.20
CA ALA A 14 -35.03 -42.11 2.38
C ALA A 14 -34.37 -41.82 3.74
N SER A 15 -33.04 -41.72 3.73
CA SER A 15 -32.29 -41.07 4.80
C SER A 15 -32.57 -39.58 4.71
N GLN A 16 -33.39 -39.06 5.63
CA GLN A 16 -33.63 -37.64 5.82
C GLN A 16 -32.30 -36.94 6.08
N SER A 17 -31.83 -36.20 5.09
CA SER A 17 -30.78 -35.21 5.24
C SER A 17 -31.32 -34.08 6.13
N PRO A 18 -30.54 -33.55 7.08
CA PRO A 18 -30.99 -32.40 7.87
C PRO A 18 -31.24 -31.25 6.91
N SER A 19 -32.48 -30.76 6.87
CA SER A 19 -32.85 -29.54 6.18
C SER A 19 -32.00 -28.41 6.73
N ILE A 20 -31.01 -27.96 5.95
CA ILE A 20 -30.30 -26.72 6.18
C ILE A 20 -31.37 -25.62 6.15
N SER A 21 -31.66 -25.04 7.31
CA SER A 21 -32.57 -23.91 7.43
C SER A 21 -32.04 -22.82 6.51
N HIS A 22 -32.82 -22.43 5.50
CA HIS A 22 -32.51 -21.26 4.69
C HIS A 22 -32.34 -20.06 5.61
N ASN A 23 -31.13 -19.53 5.62
CA ASN A 23 -30.71 -18.34 6.34
C ASN A 23 -31.75 -17.24 6.14
N SER A 24 -32.31 -16.74 7.24
CA SER A 24 -32.95 -15.43 7.28
C SER A 24 -32.01 -14.44 6.57
N LEU A 25 -32.54 -13.68 5.60
CA LEU A 25 -31.79 -12.61 4.93
C LEU A 25 -31.07 -11.80 6.01
N PRO A 26 -29.75 -11.56 5.87
CA PRO A 26 -29.00 -10.81 6.86
C PRO A 26 -29.71 -9.48 7.10
N GLU A 27 -29.85 -9.11 8.38
CA GLU A 27 -30.40 -7.82 8.79
C GLU A 27 -29.89 -6.69 7.90
N ASP A 28 -30.78 -5.77 7.52
CA ASP A 28 -30.40 -4.65 6.67
C ASP A 28 -29.23 -3.87 7.28
N ILE A 29 -28.19 -3.66 6.47
CA ILE A 29 -27.01 -2.92 6.90
C ILE A 29 -27.44 -1.49 7.23
N PRO A 30 -27.06 -0.93 8.39
CA PRO A 30 -27.40 0.43 8.76
C PRO A 30 -27.06 1.44 7.65
N ARG A 31 -28.01 2.32 7.34
CA ARG A 31 -27.90 3.27 6.23
C ARG A 31 -26.69 4.19 6.36
N ASN A 32 -26.30 4.57 7.57
CA ASN A 32 -25.12 5.37 7.84
C ASN A 32 -23.79 4.62 7.58
N ILE A 33 -23.76 3.28 7.67
CA ILE A 33 -22.60 2.47 7.26
C ILE A 33 -22.51 2.41 5.74
N LEU A 34 -23.65 2.27 5.05
CA LEU A 34 -23.68 2.37 3.58
C LEU A 34 -23.24 3.75 3.09
N ALA A 35 -23.65 4.81 3.79
CA ALA A 35 -23.17 6.18 3.55
C ALA A 35 -21.64 6.26 3.69
N PHE A 36 -21.08 5.73 4.79
CA PHE A 36 -19.64 5.69 5.02
C PHE A 36 -18.89 5.00 3.87
N ARG A 37 -19.32 3.80 3.47
CA ARG A 37 -18.72 3.07 2.34
C ARG A 37 -18.72 3.89 1.06
N THR A 38 -19.82 4.59 0.81
CA THR A 38 -19.99 5.43 -0.38
C THR A 38 -19.02 6.61 -0.31
N ILE A 39 -18.95 7.31 0.82
CA ILE A 39 -18.02 8.43 1.04
C ILE A 39 -16.58 8.00 0.79
N THR A 40 -16.12 6.91 1.41
CA THR A 40 -14.72 6.47 1.32
C THR A 40 -14.39 5.90 -0.06
N THR A 41 -15.36 5.26 -0.71
CA THR A 41 -15.24 4.84 -2.12
C THR A 41 -15.07 6.03 -3.04
N LEU A 42 -15.90 7.07 -2.90
CA LEU A 42 -15.80 8.29 -3.71
C LEU A 42 -14.48 9.03 -3.46
N LEU A 43 -14.05 9.16 -2.20
CA LEU A 43 -12.76 9.73 -1.85
C LEU A 43 -11.59 8.97 -2.51
N SER A 44 -11.59 7.65 -2.38
CA SER A 44 -10.59 6.77 -3.02
C SER A 44 -10.50 7.02 -4.52
N ARG A 45 -11.64 7.14 -5.19
CA ARG A 45 -11.72 7.39 -6.64
C ARG A 45 -11.23 8.78 -7.02
N ILE A 46 -11.58 9.83 -6.27
CA ILE A 46 -11.06 11.20 -6.49
C ILE A 46 -9.53 11.21 -6.37
N GLN A 47 -8.99 10.47 -5.40
CA GLN A 47 -7.56 10.44 -5.12
C GLN A 47 -6.77 9.56 -6.08
N GLN A 48 -7.37 8.52 -6.66
CA GLN A 48 -6.74 7.77 -7.75
C GLN A 48 -6.45 8.65 -8.97
N GLY A 49 -7.29 9.66 -9.22
CA GLY A 49 -7.10 10.63 -10.31
C GLY A 49 -6.09 11.74 -10.03
N ARG A 50 -5.68 11.95 -8.76
CA ARG A 50 -4.82 13.06 -8.35
C ARG A 50 -3.88 12.60 -7.24
N ALA A 51 -2.56 12.69 -7.44
CA ALA A 51 -1.59 12.52 -6.36
C ALA A 51 -2.00 13.44 -5.20
N SER A 52 -2.52 12.84 -4.13
CA SER A 52 -3.26 13.57 -3.11
C SER A 52 -2.30 14.50 -2.38
N GLN A 53 -2.58 15.80 -2.41
CA GLN A 53 -2.00 16.73 -1.47
C GLN A 53 -2.69 16.51 -0.13
N VAL A 54 -2.03 15.78 0.75
CA VAL A 54 -2.44 15.81 2.16
C VAL A 54 -1.74 16.99 2.81
N PRO A 55 -2.46 17.81 3.59
CA PRO A 55 -1.86 18.85 4.42
C PRO A 55 -0.66 18.30 5.22
N GLN A 56 0.33 19.17 5.48
CA GLN A 56 1.57 18.85 6.19
C GLN A 56 1.39 17.77 7.27
N PRO A 57 2.32 16.80 7.37
CA PRO A 57 2.08 15.60 8.13
C PRO A 57 1.91 15.93 9.61
N TYR A 58 0.78 15.52 10.17
CA TYR A 58 0.48 15.52 11.61
C TYR A 58 1.61 14.89 12.45
N THR A 59 2.51 14.11 11.83
CA THR A 59 3.75 13.62 12.45
C THR A 59 4.61 14.73 13.04
N ALA A 60 4.58 15.95 12.49
CA ALA A 60 5.25 17.11 13.08
C ALA A 60 4.65 17.50 14.44
N GLN A 61 3.34 17.28 14.62
CA GLN A 61 2.60 17.54 15.86
C GLN A 61 2.69 16.38 16.86
N LEU A 62 2.91 15.14 16.39
CA LEU A 62 3.10 13.99 17.27
C LEU A 62 4.31 14.19 18.17
N ASN A 63 4.15 13.88 19.46
CA ASN A 63 5.25 13.85 20.41
C ASN A 63 6.19 12.65 20.14
N ARG A 64 7.33 12.60 20.85
CA ARG A 64 8.37 11.59 20.61
C ARG A 64 7.87 10.16 20.85
N ASP A 65 7.01 9.95 21.85
CA ASP A 65 6.52 8.62 22.21
C ASP A 65 5.47 8.13 21.22
N GLU A 66 4.59 9.02 20.78
CA GLU A 66 3.60 8.79 19.72
C GLU A 66 4.29 8.41 18.39
N ARG A 67 5.32 9.16 17.98
CA ARG A 67 6.12 8.81 16.78
C ARG A 67 6.78 7.44 16.91
N ARG A 68 7.23 7.08 18.12
CA ARG A 68 7.85 5.78 18.38
C ARG A 68 6.82 4.67 18.28
N GLU A 69 5.65 4.83 18.90
CA GLU A 69 4.55 3.88 18.84
C GLU A 69 4.11 3.64 17.40
N LEU A 70 3.88 4.71 16.64
CA LEU A 70 3.59 4.65 15.22
C LEU A 70 4.66 3.85 14.46
N LYS A 71 5.94 4.09 14.75
CA LYS A 71 7.06 3.39 14.11
C LYS A 71 7.04 1.88 14.43
N ILE A 72 6.67 1.50 15.65
CA ILE A 72 6.55 0.10 16.08
C ILE A 72 5.33 -0.57 15.43
N SER A 73 4.15 0.04 15.50
CA SER A 73 2.92 -0.42 14.84
C SER A 73 3.17 -0.65 13.34
N ASN A 74 3.84 0.31 12.69
CA ASN A 74 4.22 0.19 11.29
C ASN A 74 5.15 -1.00 11.02
N ALA A 75 6.16 -1.19 11.87
CA ALA A 75 7.09 -2.29 11.70
C ALA A 75 6.38 -3.64 11.89
N PHE A 76 5.49 -3.77 12.89
CA PHE A 76 4.66 -4.96 13.01
C PHE A 76 3.76 -5.18 11.80
N SER A 77 3.05 -4.14 11.34
CA SER A 77 2.21 -4.22 10.13
C SER A 77 3.01 -4.71 8.93
N THR A 78 4.19 -4.14 8.70
CA THR A 78 5.06 -4.54 7.60
C THR A 78 5.45 -6.02 7.69
N LEU A 79 5.88 -6.48 8.88
CA LEU A 79 6.31 -7.87 9.04
C LEU A 79 5.16 -8.86 8.99
N ALA A 80 3.99 -8.47 9.48
CA ALA A 80 2.84 -9.34 9.59
C ALA A 80 2.26 -9.70 8.20
N VAL A 81 2.42 -8.82 7.21
CA VAL A 81 2.00 -9.09 5.82
C VAL A 81 2.92 -10.12 5.17
N ILE A 82 2.40 -11.36 5.06
CA ILE A 82 2.97 -12.47 4.28
C ILE A 82 2.26 -12.55 2.90
N GLU A 83 1.56 -13.64 2.61
CA GLU A 83 0.62 -13.75 1.48
C GLU A 83 -0.74 -13.12 1.76
N HIS A 84 -1.18 -13.16 3.02
CA HIS A 84 -2.45 -12.59 3.43
C HIS A 84 -2.29 -11.07 3.56
N GLU A 85 -3.22 -10.31 3.00
CA GLU A 85 -3.30 -8.88 3.25
C GLU A 85 -3.67 -8.66 4.72
N ILE A 86 -2.69 -8.22 5.51
CA ILE A 86 -2.96 -7.73 6.85
C ILE A 86 -3.37 -6.28 6.75
N VAL A 87 -4.56 -6.05 7.29
CA VAL A 87 -5.38 -4.88 7.05
C VAL A 87 -4.86 -3.70 7.87
N ALA A 88 -4.61 -3.95 9.16
CA ALA A 88 -4.10 -2.95 10.09
C ALA A 88 -3.41 -3.63 11.27
N VAL A 89 -2.45 -2.95 11.89
CA VAL A 89 -1.86 -3.36 13.18
C VAL A 89 -1.78 -2.18 14.13
N VAL A 90 -2.27 -2.39 15.35
CA VAL A 90 -2.17 -1.45 16.47
C VAL A 90 -1.35 -2.09 17.58
N THR A 91 -0.51 -1.30 18.24
CA THR A 91 0.16 -1.72 19.47
C THR A 91 -0.35 -0.93 20.66
N ASN A 92 -0.71 -1.61 21.74
CA ASN A 92 -1.08 -1.02 23.02
C ASN A 92 -0.02 -1.39 24.07
N ARG A 93 0.42 -0.41 24.85
CA ARG A 93 1.42 -0.59 25.90
C ARG A 93 0.73 -0.69 27.26
N ASP A 94 0.56 -1.90 27.75
CA ASP A 94 0.23 -2.17 29.15
C ASP A 94 1.51 -2.37 29.98
N THR A 95 1.43 -2.28 31.31
CA THR A 95 2.62 -2.34 32.19
C THR A 95 3.37 -3.65 32.12
N GLU A 96 2.72 -4.77 31.78
CA GLU A 96 3.34 -6.10 31.81
C GLU A 96 3.56 -6.69 30.40
N THR A 97 2.68 -6.36 29.43
CA THR A 97 2.74 -6.95 28.09
C THR A 97 2.55 -5.89 26.99
N LEU A 98 3.25 -6.08 25.86
CA LEU A 98 2.96 -5.33 24.64
C LEU A 98 1.83 -6.05 23.91
N GLU A 99 0.65 -5.46 23.90
CA GLU A 99 -0.48 -6.00 23.14
C GLU A 99 -0.40 -5.52 21.69
N VAL A 100 -0.49 -6.45 20.74
CA VAL A 100 -0.49 -6.19 19.30
C VAL A 100 -1.79 -6.74 18.74
N ILE A 101 -2.60 -5.87 18.16
CA ILE A 101 -3.88 -6.22 17.57
C ILE A 101 -3.71 -6.14 16.05
N ALA A 102 -3.74 -7.28 15.38
CA ALA A 102 -3.69 -7.37 13.93
C ALA A 102 -5.10 -7.63 13.39
N SER A 103 -5.54 -6.87 12.39
CA SER A 103 -6.78 -7.17 11.67
C SER A 103 -6.47 -7.88 10.36
N ILE A 104 -7.20 -8.94 10.07
CA ILE A 104 -7.08 -9.70 8.82
C ILE A 104 -8.46 -9.83 8.15
N GLN A 105 -8.47 -9.85 6.83
CA GLN A 105 -9.67 -10.15 6.07
C GLN A 105 -9.94 -11.66 6.08
N SER A 106 -11.21 -12.06 6.19
CA SER A 106 -11.59 -13.48 6.18
C SER A 106 -11.20 -14.12 4.84
N PRO A 107 -10.49 -15.26 4.84
CA PRO A 107 -10.09 -15.96 3.61
C PRO A 107 -11.27 -16.68 2.93
N ASN A 108 -12.42 -16.84 3.62
CA ASN A 108 -13.58 -17.61 3.16
C ASN A 108 -14.47 -16.89 2.15
N ASP A 109 -14.12 -15.68 1.75
CA ASP A 109 -14.72 -15.04 0.59
C ASP A 109 -14.22 -15.76 -0.66
N ASN A 110 -14.85 -16.91 -0.97
CA ASN A 110 -14.77 -17.67 -2.23
C ASN A 110 -15.16 -16.84 -3.47
N PHE A 111 -15.34 -15.53 -3.30
CA PHE A 111 -15.25 -14.58 -4.39
C PHE A 111 -13.85 -14.69 -4.95
N SER A 112 -13.76 -15.41 -6.07
CA SER A 112 -12.63 -15.40 -7.00
C SER A 112 -11.96 -14.04 -6.96
N TYR A 113 -10.63 -14.03 -6.97
CA TYR A 113 -9.74 -12.86 -7.06
C TYR A 113 -10.09 -11.78 -8.12
N ILE A 114 -11.18 -11.96 -8.86
CA ILE A 114 -11.79 -11.05 -9.83
C ILE A 114 -12.13 -9.71 -9.16
N GLU A 115 -11.46 -8.68 -9.67
CA GLU A 115 -11.73 -7.25 -9.52
C GLU A 115 -11.63 -6.68 -8.09
N ARG A 116 -10.43 -6.78 -7.49
CA ARG A 116 -10.05 -5.80 -6.46
C ARG A 116 -9.74 -4.46 -7.14
N SER A 117 -10.67 -3.50 -7.05
CA SER A 117 -10.51 -2.12 -7.57
C SER A 117 -9.14 -1.49 -7.28
N ASN A 118 -8.53 -0.93 -8.32
CA ASN A 118 -7.20 -0.30 -8.34
C ASN A 118 -7.14 0.95 -7.45
N SER A 119 -6.63 0.85 -6.20
CA SER A 119 -6.35 2.05 -5.38
C SER A 119 -4.86 2.18 -5.04
N LEU A 120 -4.29 3.32 -5.39
CA LEU A 120 -2.88 3.69 -5.17
C LEU A 120 -2.65 4.02 -3.69
N PHE A 121 -1.62 3.49 -3.02
CA PHE A 121 -1.44 3.62 -1.56
C PHE A 121 -0.03 4.03 -1.09
N SER A 122 0.18 5.27 -0.64
CA SER A 122 1.31 5.55 0.29
C SER A 122 1.02 6.71 1.22
N GLY A 123 0.99 6.48 2.55
CA GLY A 123 1.33 7.35 3.70
C GLY A 123 0.34 8.38 4.33
N LEU A 124 -0.44 8.06 5.37
CA LEU A 124 -0.87 9.03 6.42
C LEU A 124 -0.84 8.39 7.81
N THR A 125 -1.31 9.10 8.83
CA THR A 125 -1.41 8.63 10.22
C THR A 125 -2.78 8.98 10.77
N SER A 126 -3.36 8.05 11.55
CA SER A 126 -4.63 8.22 12.27
C SER A 126 -4.65 9.50 13.12
N GLN A 127 -5.80 10.19 13.14
CA GLN A 127 -6.07 11.30 14.08
C GLN A 127 -6.45 10.77 15.48
N ASN A 128 -6.16 11.58 16.50
CA ASN A 128 -6.70 11.41 17.84
C ASN A 128 -8.20 11.75 17.81
N PHE A 129 -9.08 10.76 17.87
CA PHE A 129 -10.50 10.99 18.14
C PHE A 129 -10.66 11.51 19.58
N GLN A 130 -11.13 12.75 19.75
CA GLN A 130 -11.53 13.26 21.06
C GLN A 130 -12.77 12.50 21.54
N SER A 131 -12.71 12.03 22.79
CA SER A 131 -13.68 11.11 23.40
C SER A 131 -15.09 11.70 23.51
N VAL A 132 -16.05 11.06 22.85
CA VAL A 132 -17.50 11.24 23.08
C VAL A 132 -17.95 10.19 24.10
N GLU A 133 -18.68 10.59 25.15
CA GLU A 133 -19.27 9.64 26.12
C GLU A 133 -20.37 8.81 25.46
N ILE A 134 -20.31 7.48 25.60
CA ILE A 134 -21.23 6.53 24.92
C ILE A 134 -22.10 5.79 25.96
N PRO A 135 -23.44 5.84 25.85
CA PRO A 135 -24.34 4.99 26.65
C PRO A 135 -24.26 3.51 26.24
N GLN A 136 -24.13 2.59 27.22
CA GLN A 136 -24.08 1.15 27.01
C GLN A 136 -25.48 0.56 26.77
N ASN A 137 -25.95 0.55 25.52
CA ASN A 137 -27.11 -0.23 25.10
C ASN A 137 -26.72 -1.11 23.91
N HIS A 138 -26.18 -2.30 24.19
CA HIS A 138 -25.76 -3.24 23.14
C HIS A 138 -26.94 -4.13 22.68
N SER A 139 -27.24 -4.10 21.38
CA SER A 139 -28.05 -5.12 20.70
C SER A 139 -27.29 -6.45 20.72
N LYS A 140 -27.96 -7.55 21.11
CA LYS A 140 -27.32 -8.86 21.32
C LYS A 140 -27.07 -9.66 20.04
N ASP A 141 -27.58 -9.23 18.89
CA ASP A 141 -27.73 -10.10 17.72
C ASP A 141 -26.76 -9.79 16.55
N ALA A 142 -25.96 -8.71 16.62
CA ALA A 142 -25.02 -8.38 15.55
C ALA A 142 -23.76 -9.26 15.58
N PRO A 143 -23.29 -9.79 14.43
CA PRO A 143 -22.11 -10.64 14.35
C PRO A 143 -20.84 -9.89 14.77
N GLN A 144 -20.23 -10.30 15.89
CA GLN A 144 -18.99 -9.71 16.41
C GLN A 144 -17.75 -10.26 15.67
N PRO A 145 -16.64 -9.49 15.59
CA PRO A 145 -15.41 -9.98 15.01
C PRO A 145 -14.90 -11.17 15.84
N THR A 146 -14.46 -12.22 15.15
CA THR A 146 -13.85 -13.37 15.84
C THR A 146 -12.44 -12.98 16.28
N VAL A 147 -12.21 -12.97 17.60
CA VAL A 147 -10.88 -12.75 18.18
C VAL A 147 -10.17 -14.10 18.23
N LEU A 148 -9.13 -14.26 17.41
CA LEU A 148 -8.27 -15.44 17.46
C LEU A 148 -7.11 -15.16 18.43
N SER A 149 -7.02 -15.94 19.50
CA SER A 149 -5.87 -15.97 20.39
C SER A 149 -4.76 -16.79 19.79
N THR A 150 -3.56 -16.21 19.69
CA THR A 150 -2.37 -16.95 19.21
C THR A 150 -1.90 -18.02 20.20
N ALA A 151 -2.29 -17.94 21.48
CA ALA A 151 -1.85 -18.86 22.53
C ALA A 151 -2.52 -20.24 22.47
N GLU A 152 -3.76 -20.32 22.00
CA GLU A 152 -4.52 -21.57 21.96
C GLU A 152 -4.17 -22.44 20.75
N ALA A 153 -3.65 -21.83 19.69
CA ALA A 153 -3.42 -22.51 18.42
C ALA A 153 -2.16 -23.38 18.39
N ILE A 154 -1.17 -23.15 19.26
CA ILE A 154 0.17 -23.75 19.09
C ILE A 154 0.84 -24.05 20.45
N THR A 155 0.71 -25.30 20.91
CA THR A 155 1.44 -25.86 22.07
C THR A 155 2.60 -26.77 21.67
N ASP A 156 2.97 -26.80 20.39
CA ASP A 156 3.95 -27.76 19.90
C ASP A 156 5.38 -27.38 20.33
N ALA A 157 5.86 -28.06 21.38
CA ALA A 157 7.20 -27.90 21.92
C ALA A 157 8.30 -28.13 20.86
N LYS A 158 8.01 -28.90 19.80
CA LYS A 158 8.96 -29.08 18.69
C LYS A 158 9.16 -27.81 17.88
N VAL A 159 8.11 -27.00 17.70
CA VAL A 159 8.22 -25.70 17.01
C VAL A 159 9.10 -24.77 17.83
N LEU A 160 8.95 -24.74 19.16
CA LEU A 160 9.79 -23.91 20.04
C LEU A 160 11.26 -24.37 20.05
N ALA A 161 11.52 -25.68 20.05
CA ALA A 161 12.87 -26.23 19.93
C ALA A 161 13.50 -25.91 18.56
N GLY A 162 12.71 -26.01 17.48
CA GLY A 162 13.14 -25.63 16.12
C GLY A 162 13.39 -24.13 15.96
N LEU A 163 12.64 -23.27 16.65
CA LEU A 163 12.86 -21.81 16.67
C LEU A 163 14.13 -21.40 17.43
N ALA A 164 14.52 -22.15 18.46
CA ALA A 164 15.77 -21.93 19.20
C ALA A 164 17.01 -22.15 18.33
N LEU A 165 16.93 -23.12 17.42
CA LEU A 165 18.02 -23.45 16.51
C LEU A 165 17.88 -22.80 15.13
N VAL A 166 16.70 -22.29 14.77
CA VAL A 166 16.35 -21.94 13.37
C VAL A 166 16.80 -23.07 12.45
N ASP A 167 16.60 -24.31 12.92
CA ASP A 167 16.95 -25.49 12.14
C ASP A 167 15.92 -25.69 11.03
N ASP A 168 16.35 -26.41 10.00
CA ASP A 168 15.69 -26.69 8.71
C ASP A 168 14.17 -26.86 8.75
N GLU A 169 13.62 -27.43 9.82
CA GLU A 169 12.20 -27.78 9.89
C GLU A 169 11.27 -26.58 10.06
N ALA A 170 11.67 -25.53 10.76
CA ALA A 170 10.82 -24.35 10.95
C ALA A 170 10.68 -23.54 9.66
N ILE A 171 11.69 -23.62 8.78
CA ILE A 171 11.74 -22.96 7.49
C ILE A 171 10.99 -23.78 6.41
N LYS A 172 11.01 -25.11 6.52
CA LYS A 172 10.27 -26.04 5.64
C LYS A 172 8.76 -26.05 5.85
N LEU A 173 8.26 -25.38 6.88
CA LEU A 173 6.83 -25.32 7.16
C LEU A 173 6.09 -24.77 5.93
N SER A 174 5.02 -25.48 5.56
CA SER A 174 3.97 -24.98 4.67
C SER A 174 3.61 -23.54 5.04
N HIS A 175 3.25 -22.71 4.06
CA HIS A 175 2.92 -21.29 4.21
C HIS A 175 2.20 -21.05 5.55
N PRO A 176 2.86 -20.38 6.52
CA PRO A 176 2.27 -20.26 7.84
C PRO A 176 0.98 -19.46 7.71
N THR A 177 -0.07 -19.89 8.40
CA THR A 177 -1.26 -19.05 8.56
C THR A 177 -0.85 -17.73 9.21
N ALA A 178 -1.60 -16.64 8.97
CA ALA A 178 -1.32 -15.34 9.59
C ALA A 178 -1.16 -15.44 11.11
N ALA A 179 -1.99 -16.26 11.76
CA ALA A 179 -1.90 -16.54 13.20
C ALA A 179 -0.60 -17.21 13.63
N LYS A 180 -0.18 -18.25 12.90
CA LYS A 180 1.09 -18.93 13.16
C LYS A 180 2.28 -18.00 12.91
N HIS A 181 2.24 -17.22 11.82
CA HIS A 181 3.31 -16.30 11.47
C HIS A 181 3.53 -15.24 12.56
N LEU A 182 2.45 -14.60 13.01
CA LEU A 182 2.46 -13.60 14.07
C LEU A 182 2.94 -14.19 15.41
N TRP A 183 2.46 -15.38 15.77
CA TRP A 183 2.92 -16.07 16.98
C TRP A 183 4.43 -16.37 16.95
N ILE A 184 4.95 -16.87 15.82
CA ILE A 184 6.40 -17.10 15.69
C ILE A 184 7.16 -15.79 15.86
N LEU A 185 6.69 -14.70 15.25
CA LEU A 185 7.32 -13.39 15.33
C LEU A 185 7.37 -12.87 16.78
N SER A 186 6.29 -13.00 17.57
CA SER A 186 6.31 -12.60 18.99
C SER A 186 7.30 -13.42 19.81
N LYS A 187 7.37 -14.73 19.56
CA LYS A 187 8.34 -15.61 20.24
C LYS A 187 9.77 -15.23 19.90
N LEU A 188 10.10 -15.06 18.62
CA LEU A 188 11.44 -14.64 18.20
C LEU A 188 11.86 -13.30 18.82
N LEU A 189 10.96 -12.32 18.88
CA LEU A 189 11.22 -11.02 19.50
C LEU A 189 11.44 -11.10 21.03
N CYS A 190 10.79 -12.02 21.72
CA CYS A 190 10.91 -12.22 23.17
C CYS A 190 12.00 -13.22 23.59
N MET A 191 12.60 -13.98 22.67
CA MET A 191 13.61 -15.00 23.00
C MET A 191 14.86 -14.40 23.67
N LYS A 192 15.12 -14.82 24.90
CA LYS A 192 16.38 -14.56 25.60
C LYS A 192 17.40 -15.62 25.17
N GLU A 193 18.61 -15.20 24.80
CA GLU A 193 19.67 -16.16 24.49
C GLU A 193 20.20 -16.78 25.78
N PRO A 194 20.41 -18.12 25.82
CA PRO A 194 21.06 -18.78 26.93
C PRO A 194 22.57 -18.47 26.88
N SER A 195 22.93 -17.26 27.28
CA SER A 195 24.33 -16.84 27.45
C SER A 195 24.83 -17.27 28.83
N ASN A 196 25.86 -18.11 28.85
CA ASN A 196 26.56 -18.49 30.09
C ASN A 196 27.35 -17.32 30.70
N ASP A 197 27.68 -16.29 29.91
CA ASP A 197 28.56 -15.16 30.29
C ASP A 197 27.78 -13.91 30.73
N GLY A 198 26.52 -14.09 31.13
CA GLY A 198 25.67 -13.04 31.68
C GLY A 198 24.64 -12.47 30.67
N PRO A 199 23.80 -11.54 31.12
CA PRO A 199 22.54 -11.17 30.45
C PRO A 199 22.68 -10.29 29.20
N LYS A 200 23.87 -10.17 28.59
CA LYS A 200 24.03 -9.39 27.36
C LYS A 200 23.55 -10.20 26.16
N ARG A 201 22.35 -9.86 25.68
CA ARG A 201 21.74 -10.40 24.46
C ARG A 201 22.59 -10.00 23.24
N ASP A 202 22.96 -10.94 22.38
CA ASP A 202 23.59 -10.60 21.10
C ASP A 202 22.50 -10.07 20.14
N ILE A 203 22.43 -8.74 20.06
CA ILE A 203 21.46 -8.04 19.22
C ILE A 203 21.66 -8.41 17.74
N THR A 204 22.90 -8.65 17.31
CA THR A 204 23.21 -8.97 15.90
C THR A 204 22.70 -10.35 15.54
N ALA A 205 22.94 -11.34 16.41
CA ALA A 205 22.42 -12.71 16.22
C ALA A 205 20.89 -12.72 16.16
N LEU A 206 20.22 -11.98 17.05
CA LEU A 206 18.77 -11.83 17.07
C LEU A 206 18.22 -11.19 15.78
N ILE A 207 18.81 -10.07 15.33
CA ILE A 207 18.41 -9.40 14.08
C ILE A 207 18.51 -10.36 12.91
N ASN A 208 19.63 -11.07 12.78
CA ASN A 208 19.86 -11.99 11.68
C ASN A 208 18.91 -13.19 11.72
N ARG A 209 18.63 -13.73 12.92
CA ARG A 209 17.63 -14.79 13.12
C ARG A 209 16.24 -14.35 12.61
N ILE A 210 15.77 -13.17 13.03
CA ILE A 210 14.46 -12.66 12.62
C ILE A 210 14.43 -12.36 11.12
N ARG A 211 15.50 -11.76 10.55
CA ARG A 211 15.56 -11.50 9.10
C ARG A 211 15.48 -12.78 8.28
N ARG A 212 16.20 -13.84 8.65
CA ARG A 212 16.13 -15.14 7.95
C ARG A 212 14.71 -15.70 7.95
N TYR A 213 14.04 -15.64 9.11
CA TYR A 213 12.63 -16.05 9.21
C TYR A 213 11.73 -15.20 8.29
N ILE A 214 11.84 -13.88 8.37
CA ILE A 214 11.03 -12.95 7.54
C ILE A 214 11.30 -13.15 6.05
N ILE A 215 12.55 -13.37 5.63
CA ILE A 215 12.86 -13.71 4.23
C ILE A 215 12.17 -15.01 3.85
N ALA A 216 12.35 -16.09 4.63
CA ALA A 216 11.75 -17.39 4.34
C ALA A 216 10.21 -17.35 4.25
N THR A 217 9.54 -16.48 5.02
CA THR A 217 8.07 -16.40 5.04
C THR A 217 7.49 -15.32 4.11
N CYS A 218 8.20 -14.22 3.91
CA CYS A 218 7.70 -13.04 3.19
C CYS A 218 8.34 -12.87 1.80
N TYR A 219 9.25 -13.75 1.37
CA TYR A 219 9.83 -13.68 0.03
C TYR A 219 8.79 -13.66 -1.11
N PRO A 220 7.60 -14.30 -1.05
CA PRO A 220 6.66 -14.21 -2.17
C PRO A 220 6.22 -12.78 -2.44
N LYS A 221 6.01 -11.98 -1.38
CA LYS A 221 5.68 -10.56 -1.51
C LYS A 221 6.89 -9.73 -1.92
N MET A 222 8.08 -10.00 -1.36
CA MET A 222 9.32 -9.33 -1.81
C MET A 222 9.59 -9.57 -3.30
N ASN A 223 9.44 -10.82 -3.75
CA ASN A 223 9.67 -11.19 -5.14
C ASN A 223 8.62 -10.56 -6.06
N ARG A 224 7.33 -10.63 -5.70
CA ARG A 224 6.27 -9.96 -6.47
C ARG A 224 6.53 -8.47 -6.65
N ARG A 225 6.97 -7.78 -5.59
CA ARG A 225 7.36 -6.36 -5.66
C ARG A 225 8.54 -6.13 -6.59
N MET A 226 9.56 -6.99 -6.53
CA MET A 226 10.75 -6.89 -7.37
C MET A 226 10.45 -7.17 -8.85
N GLN A 227 9.62 -8.18 -9.11
CA GLN A 227 9.18 -8.59 -10.44
C GLN A 227 8.08 -7.69 -11.02
N HIS A 228 7.54 -6.78 -10.22
CA HIS A 228 6.55 -5.81 -10.68
C HIS A 228 7.13 -4.98 -11.84
N ARG A 229 6.32 -4.71 -12.86
CA ARG A 229 6.75 -3.99 -14.08
C ARG A 229 7.47 -2.67 -13.80
N LEU A 230 7.03 -1.93 -12.79
CA LEU A 230 7.64 -0.66 -12.40
C LEU A 230 9.02 -0.88 -11.80
N SER A 231 9.17 -1.87 -10.91
CA SER A 231 10.46 -2.23 -10.31
C SER A 231 11.46 -2.68 -11.37
N ARG A 232 11.04 -3.52 -12.32
CA ARG A 232 11.87 -3.88 -13.48
C ARG A 232 12.30 -2.67 -14.30
N SER A 233 11.41 -1.69 -14.48
CA SER A 233 11.76 -0.44 -15.19
C SER A 233 12.81 0.38 -14.44
N TYR A 234 12.72 0.45 -13.11
CA TYR A 234 13.75 1.07 -12.26
C TYR A 234 15.10 0.37 -12.41
N VAL A 235 15.13 -0.97 -12.31
CA VAL A 235 16.35 -1.79 -12.46
C VAL A 235 16.97 -1.63 -13.84
N GLN A 236 16.16 -1.71 -14.90
CA GLN A 236 16.62 -1.57 -16.28
C GLN A 236 17.18 -0.17 -16.57
N SER A 237 16.50 0.87 -16.07
CA SER A 237 16.97 2.25 -16.19
C SER A 237 18.33 2.44 -15.52
N LEU A 238 18.49 1.92 -14.30
CA LEU A 238 19.78 1.95 -13.59
C LEU A 238 20.86 1.15 -14.33
N GLY A 239 20.55 -0.07 -14.77
CA GLY A 239 21.49 -0.95 -15.47
C GLY A 239 21.88 -0.47 -16.88
N GLY A 240 21.09 0.40 -17.51
CA GLY A 240 21.38 1.00 -18.79
C GLY A 240 22.45 2.10 -18.75
N ILE A 241 22.78 2.60 -17.55
CA ILE A 241 23.74 3.69 -17.37
C ILE A 241 25.15 3.13 -17.31
N THR A 242 25.87 3.21 -18.42
CA THR A 242 27.25 2.68 -18.52
C THR A 242 28.32 3.75 -18.33
N ALA A 243 27.98 5.02 -18.55
CA ALA A 243 28.89 6.15 -18.43
C ALA A 243 28.16 7.37 -17.86
N PHE A 244 28.80 8.03 -16.90
CA PHE A 244 28.37 9.29 -16.30
C PHE A 244 29.58 10.00 -15.69
N GLN A 245 29.43 11.29 -15.37
CA GLN A 245 30.48 12.06 -14.71
C GLN A 245 30.04 12.39 -13.29
N PHE A 246 30.97 12.30 -12.34
CA PHE A 246 30.72 12.71 -10.97
C PHE A 246 30.45 14.22 -10.91
N SER A 247 29.43 14.62 -10.16
CA SER A 247 29.05 16.02 -9.98
C SER A 247 29.22 16.44 -8.52
N GLU A 248 30.25 17.26 -8.25
CA GLU A 248 30.48 17.80 -6.91
C GLU A 248 29.38 18.82 -6.51
N SER A 249 28.70 19.44 -7.48
CA SER A 249 27.64 20.43 -7.21
C SER A 249 26.41 19.83 -6.54
N GLU A 250 26.20 18.52 -6.66
CA GLU A 250 25.06 17.80 -6.04
C GLU A 250 25.29 17.49 -4.54
N ARG A 251 26.44 17.89 -3.99
CA ARG A 251 26.75 17.72 -2.57
C ARG A 251 26.04 18.79 -1.75
N ASP A 252 24.84 18.45 -1.26
CA ASP A 252 24.05 19.28 -0.34
C ASP A 252 24.72 19.36 1.05
N GLY A 253 25.76 20.18 1.18
CA GLY A 253 26.42 20.40 2.47
C GLY A 253 26.99 19.12 3.11
N LEU A 254 27.08 19.12 4.45
CA LEU A 254 27.52 17.96 5.23
C LEU A 254 26.34 16.99 5.41
N PRO A 255 26.46 15.72 4.98
CA PRO A 255 25.39 14.74 5.17
C PRO A 255 25.08 14.52 6.66
N PRO A 256 23.82 14.21 7.00
CA PRO A 256 23.44 13.81 8.35
C PRO A 256 24.31 12.65 8.87
N LYS A 257 24.63 12.68 10.18
CA LYS A 257 25.52 11.69 10.81
C LYS A 257 25.01 10.26 10.68
N ASP A 258 23.69 10.06 10.73
CA ASP A 258 23.03 8.78 10.57
C ASP A 258 23.16 8.20 9.15
N GLU A 259 23.20 9.06 8.13
CA GLU A 259 23.46 8.62 6.75
C GLU A 259 24.91 8.17 6.57
N ILE A 260 25.88 8.91 7.12
CA ILE A 260 27.31 8.54 7.12
C ILE A 260 27.52 7.23 7.88
N GLU A 261 26.82 7.04 8.99
CA GLU A 261 26.87 5.79 9.76
C GLU A 261 26.28 4.61 8.98
N SER A 262 25.24 4.84 8.16
CA SER A 262 24.71 3.82 7.26
C SER A 262 25.73 3.44 6.19
N ASP A 263 26.40 4.41 5.57
CA ASP A 263 27.49 4.20 4.62
C ASP A 263 28.64 3.39 5.26
N ARG A 264 29.02 3.72 6.50
CA ARG A 264 30.05 2.98 7.26
C ARG A 264 29.65 1.51 7.43
N ARG A 265 28.40 1.25 7.83
CA ARG A 265 27.90 -0.12 8.03
C ARG A 265 27.85 -0.91 6.74
N PHE A 266 27.46 -0.27 5.63
CA PHE A 266 27.54 -0.91 4.32
C PHE A 266 28.98 -1.34 4.01
N LEU A 267 29.93 -0.42 4.11
CA LEU A 267 31.34 -0.71 3.83
C LEU A 267 31.91 -1.82 4.73
N VAL A 268 31.67 -1.73 6.04
CA VAL A 268 32.29 -2.63 7.02
C VAL A 268 31.58 -3.98 7.11
N ASN A 269 30.25 -4.02 7.09
CA ASN A 269 29.49 -5.24 7.36
C ASN A 269 29.06 -5.98 6.09
N ILE A 270 29.09 -5.33 4.94
CA ILE A 270 28.71 -5.92 3.64
C ILE A 270 29.94 -6.01 2.75
N LEU A 271 30.57 -4.88 2.41
CA LEU A 271 31.63 -4.88 1.40
C LEU A 271 32.90 -5.63 1.85
N LEU A 272 33.41 -5.40 3.07
CA LEU A 272 34.63 -6.07 3.54
C LEU A 272 34.49 -7.60 3.62
N PRO A 273 33.43 -8.18 4.23
CA PRO A 273 33.24 -9.63 4.23
C PRO A 273 33.16 -10.21 2.81
N LEU A 274 32.48 -9.50 1.91
CA LEU A 274 32.25 -9.96 0.54
C LEU A 274 33.45 -9.79 -0.38
N ALA A 275 34.45 -9.00 0.03
CA ALA A 275 35.73 -8.91 -0.69
C ALA A 275 36.50 -10.24 -0.70
N SER A 276 36.28 -11.07 0.33
CA SER A 276 36.90 -12.39 0.45
C SER A 276 36.07 -13.48 -0.21
N ASP A 277 34.76 -13.25 -0.36
CA ASP A 277 33.82 -14.19 -0.96
C ASP A 277 33.75 -13.96 -2.46
N SER A 278 33.72 -15.03 -3.26
CA SER A 278 33.56 -14.95 -4.73
C SER A 278 32.13 -14.61 -5.16
N ILE A 279 31.34 -13.93 -4.31
CA ILE A 279 29.94 -13.61 -4.56
C ILE A 279 29.84 -12.52 -5.62
N TYR A 280 30.73 -11.52 -5.59
CA TYR A 280 30.74 -10.43 -6.56
C TYR A 280 31.85 -10.57 -7.59
N LYS A 281 31.50 -10.29 -8.85
CA LYS A 281 32.41 -10.27 -10.00
C LYS A 281 33.07 -8.90 -10.16
N THR A 282 32.42 -7.83 -9.73
CA THR A 282 32.95 -6.46 -9.89
C THR A 282 34.17 -6.25 -9.01
N LYS A 283 35.25 -5.76 -9.62
CA LYS A 283 36.45 -5.34 -8.91
C LYS A 283 36.24 -3.93 -8.37
N THR A 284 36.31 -3.76 -7.06
CA THR A 284 36.04 -2.49 -6.37
C THR A 284 37.20 -2.05 -5.46
N PRO A 285 38.46 -1.99 -5.97
CA PRO A 285 39.63 -1.75 -5.14
C PRO A 285 39.55 -0.43 -4.36
N LYS A 286 39.04 0.64 -4.96
CA LYS A 286 38.96 1.94 -4.29
C LYS A 286 37.87 1.98 -3.23
N LEU A 287 36.73 1.30 -3.47
CA LEU A 287 35.73 1.13 -2.41
C LEU A 287 36.26 0.27 -1.25
N LEU A 288 37.10 -0.74 -1.53
CA LEU A 288 37.75 -1.52 -0.47
C LEU A 288 38.72 -0.68 0.36
N GLU A 289 39.45 0.24 -0.26
CA GLU A 289 40.25 1.23 0.48
C GLU A 289 39.36 2.10 1.39
N GLN A 290 38.23 2.61 0.88
CA GLN A 290 37.27 3.36 1.70
C GLN A 290 36.68 2.49 2.82
N ALA A 291 36.47 1.20 2.57
CA ALA A 291 35.96 0.27 3.56
C ALA A 291 36.97 0.01 4.68
N GLN A 292 38.26 -0.08 4.35
CA GLN A 292 39.31 -0.19 5.35
C GLN A 292 39.43 1.10 6.20
N LEU A 293 39.33 2.28 5.57
CA LEU A 293 39.28 3.55 6.31
C LEU A 293 38.08 3.60 7.27
N ALA A 294 36.92 3.14 6.80
CA ALA A 294 35.70 3.03 7.60
C ALA A 294 35.87 2.03 8.77
N TYR A 295 36.54 0.91 8.57
CA TYR A 295 36.85 -0.07 9.62
C TYR A 295 37.81 0.51 10.67
N ASP A 296 38.85 1.20 10.22
CA ASP A 296 39.87 1.86 11.06
C ASP A 296 39.35 3.12 11.79
N LEU A 297 38.06 3.45 11.69
CA LEU A 297 37.43 4.66 12.23
C LEU A 297 38.05 5.98 11.70
N LYS A 298 38.67 5.93 10.53
CA LYS A 298 39.21 7.11 9.82
C LYS A 298 38.11 7.80 9.01
N PRO A 299 38.32 9.07 8.60
CA PRO A 299 37.47 9.72 7.62
C PRO A 299 37.44 8.92 6.32
N PHE A 300 36.25 8.69 5.79
CA PHE A 300 36.01 7.97 4.53
C PHE A 300 34.91 8.69 3.76
N GLN A 301 34.82 8.44 2.45
CA GLN A 301 33.72 8.90 1.60
C GLN A 301 33.33 7.76 0.65
N LEU A 302 32.11 7.24 0.81
CA LEU A 302 31.61 6.15 -0.02
C LEU A 302 31.55 6.54 -1.50
N TYR A 303 31.12 7.77 -1.79
CA TYR A 303 30.90 8.26 -3.14
C TYR A 303 31.73 9.51 -3.44
N THR A 304 32.71 9.35 -4.34
CA THR A 304 33.67 10.37 -4.79
C THR A 304 33.88 10.25 -6.29
N ASN A 305 34.61 11.19 -6.90
CA ASN A 305 35.01 11.08 -8.32
C ASN A 305 35.79 9.78 -8.61
N GLU A 306 36.52 9.25 -7.63
CA GLU A 306 37.34 8.05 -7.81
C GLU A 306 36.54 6.76 -7.63
N THR A 307 35.51 6.78 -6.78
CA THR A 307 34.71 5.61 -6.40
C THR A 307 33.36 5.53 -7.11
N CYS A 308 32.91 6.59 -7.80
CA CYS A 308 31.55 6.66 -8.33
C CYS A 308 31.20 5.54 -9.32
N THR A 309 32.12 5.18 -10.22
CA THR A 309 31.92 4.09 -11.17
C THR A 309 31.89 2.71 -10.48
N GLU A 310 32.83 2.47 -9.56
CA GLU A 310 32.85 1.24 -8.76
C GLU A 310 31.58 1.10 -7.92
N PHE A 311 31.10 2.20 -7.34
CA PHE A 311 29.88 2.27 -6.55
C PHE A 311 28.66 1.93 -7.40
N HIS A 312 28.54 2.53 -8.59
CA HIS A 312 27.43 2.25 -9.49
C HIS A 312 27.41 0.76 -9.88
N GLN A 313 28.53 0.21 -10.33
CA GLN A 313 28.62 -1.21 -10.72
C GLN A 313 28.27 -2.15 -9.58
N LEU A 314 28.81 -1.91 -8.38
CA LEU A 314 28.49 -2.69 -7.19
C LEU A 314 27.01 -2.57 -6.81
N PHE A 315 26.43 -1.37 -6.90
CA PHE A 315 25.01 -1.15 -6.61
C PHE A 315 24.11 -1.95 -7.55
N ILE A 316 24.38 -1.92 -8.87
CA ILE A 316 23.65 -2.73 -9.85
C ILE A 316 23.82 -4.23 -9.55
N GLU A 317 25.04 -4.68 -9.24
CA GLU A 317 25.32 -6.08 -8.95
C GLU A 317 24.58 -6.58 -7.70
N ILE A 318 24.54 -5.77 -6.63
CA ILE A 318 23.75 -6.10 -5.42
C ILE A 318 22.25 -6.13 -5.73
N LEU A 319 21.75 -5.20 -6.54
CA LEU A 319 20.34 -5.11 -6.91
C LEU A 319 19.91 -6.33 -7.75
N GLN A 320 20.71 -6.71 -8.75
CA GLN A 320 20.50 -7.90 -9.57
C GLN A 320 20.66 -9.19 -8.75
N GLY A 321 21.62 -9.21 -7.80
CA GLY A 321 21.79 -10.30 -6.86
C GLY A 321 20.56 -10.48 -5.96
N PHE A 322 19.95 -9.40 -5.51
CA PHE A 322 18.71 -9.45 -4.73
C PHE A 322 17.54 -10.04 -5.54
N GLU A 323 17.33 -9.56 -6.77
CA GLU A 323 16.31 -10.07 -7.70
C GLU A 323 16.50 -11.57 -7.98
N THR A 324 17.72 -11.95 -8.38
CA THR A 324 18.06 -13.34 -8.72
C THR A 324 17.85 -14.27 -7.53
N SER A 325 18.33 -13.89 -6.34
CA SER A 325 18.18 -14.74 -5.14
C SER A 325 16.72 -14.86 -4.69
N LEU A 326 15.87 -13.86 -4.92
CA LEU A 326 14.42 -13.96 -4.66
C LEU A 326 13.73 -14.91 -5.64
N ASP A 327 14.12 -14.89 -6.93
CA ASP A 327 13.62 -15.82 -7.94
C ASP A 327 14.05 -17.26 -7.67
N GLU A 328 15.33 -17.48 -7.33
CA GLU A 328 15.86 -18.79 -6.94
C GLU A 328 15.16 -19.31 -5.66
N LEU A 329 14.90 -18.43 -4.70
CA LEU A 329 14.13 -18.77 -3.50
C LEU A 329 12.68 -19.16 -3.83
N ALA A 330 12.06 -18.50 -4.81
CA ALA A 330 10.72 -18.85 -5.27
C ALA A 330 10.68 -20.20 -6.02
N GLN A 331 11.69 -20.46 -6.85
CA GLN A 331 11.82 -21.72 -7.61
C GLN A 331 12.07 -22.91 -6.70
N THR A 332 12.97 -22.76 -5.72
CA THR A 332 13.32 -23.84 -4.78
C THR A 332 12.14 -24.31 -3.92
N ARG A 333 11.17 -23.44 -3.62
CA ARG A 333 9.98 -23.83 -2.86
C ARG A 333 8.90 -24.52 -3.69
N GLY A 334 8.80 -24.21 -4.99
CA GLY A 334 7.80 -24.79 -5.89
C GLY A 334 8.03 -26.26 -6.26
N ALA A 335 9.24 -26.78 -6.01
CA ALA A 335 9.59 -28.17 -6.23
C ALA A 335 9.12 -29.05 -5.05
N GLU A 336 7.86 -29.49 -5.07
CA GLU A 336 7.23 -30.28 -3.99
C GLU A 336 7.86 -31.68 -3.72
N GLU A 337 8.88 -32.10 -4.46
CA GLU A 337 9.48 -33.43 -4.33
C GLU A 337 10.64 -33.50 -3.31
N VAL A 338 10.29 -33.70 -2.02
CA VAL A 338 10.87 -34.53 -0.92
C VAL A 338 12.41 -34.76 -0.81
N SER A 339 13.27 -34.08 -1.57
CA SER A 339 14.72 -34.27 -1.48
C SER A 339 15.32 -33.43 -0.36
N THR A 340 16.15 -34.04 0.48
CA THR A 340 16.99 -33.36 1.49
C THR A 340 17.88 -32.27 0.89
N ARG A 341 18.21 -32.39 -0.40
CA ARG A 341 19.02 -31.41 -1.16
C ARG A 341 18.35 -30.04 -1.28
N GLY A 342 17.01 -29.97 -1.31
CA GLY A 342 16.28 -28.70 -1.37
C GLY A 342 16.45 -27.83 -0.11
N SER A 343 16.88 -28.44 1.01
CA SER A 343 17.06 -27.76 2.29
C SER A 343 18.25 -26.80 2.28
N ASP A 344 19.40 -27.29 1.82
CA ASP A 344 20.64 -26.51 1.83
C ASP A 344 20.61 -25.41 0.77
N GLU A 345 20.00 -25.70 -0.39
CA GLU A 345 19.80 -24.71 -1.45
C GLU A 345 18.85 -23.59 -1.00
N PHE A 346 17.73 -23.93 -0.35
CA PHE A 346 16.82 -22.93 0.22
C PHE A 346 17.52 -22.05 1.26
N LYS A 347 18.29 -22.65 2.17
CA LYS A 347 19.07 -21.91 3.18
C LYS A 347 20.06 -20.95 2.54
N GLU A 348 20.76 -21.41 1.51
CA GLU A 348 21.72 -20.61 0.80
C GLU A 348 21.02 -19.44 0.09
N ASN A 349 19.88 -19.67 -0.57
CA ASN A 349 19.10 -18.60 -1.18
C ASN A 349 18.60 -17.59 -0.13
N VAL A 350 18.12 -18.03 1.04
CA VAL A 350 17.78 -17.13 2.15
C VAL A 350 18.99 -16.31 2.62
N ARG A 351 20.17 -16.94 2.69
CA ARG A 351 21.42 -16.25 3.04
C ARG A 351 21.79 -15.20 2.00
N LEU A 352 21.67 -15.51 0.72
CA LEU A 352 21.96 -14.57 -0.38
C LEU A 352 20.97 -13.40 -0.39
N VAL A 353 19.66 -13.66 -0.26
CA VAL A 353 18.64 -12.60 -0.10
C VAL A 353 18.93 -11.73 1.13
N LEU A 354 19.39 -12.33 2.23
CA LEU A 354 19.77 -11.59 3.44
C LEU A 354 20.95 -10.65 3.16
N VAL A 355 22.00 -11.15 2.52
CA VAL A 355 23.20 -10.36 2.20
C VAL A 355 22.85 -9.20 1.25
N HIS A 356 22.19 -9.50 0.13
CA HIS A 356 21.84 -8.48 -0.87
C HIS A 356 20.83 -7.48 -0.31
N GLY A 357 19.74 -7.95 0.30
CA GLY A 357 18.70 -7.08 0.85
C GLY A 357 19.19 -6.23 2.03
N TYR A 358 20.08 -6.76 2.87
CA TYR A 358 20.69 -5.95 3.93
C TYR A 358 21.67 -4.92 3.38
N GLY A 359 22.42 -5.25 2.33
CA GLY A 359 23.25 -4.29 1.58
C GLY A 359 22.43 -3.14 1.03
N LEU A 360 21.35 -3.43 0.31
CA LEU A 360 20.42 -2.44 -0.23
C LEU A 360 19.78 -1.58 0.88
N GLN A 361 19.45 -2.17 2.03
CA GLN A 361 18.91 -1.44 3.19
C GLN A 361 19.90 -0.40 3.73
N MET A 362 21.20 -0.72 3.79
CA MET A 362 22.20 0.24 4.25
C MET A 362 22.45 1.32 3.20
N LEU A 363 22.44 0.96 1.92
CA LEU A 363 22.59 1.92 0.82
C LEU A 363 21.40 2.90 0.74
N SER A 364 20.15 2.44 0.89
CA SER A 364 18.97 3.31 0.80
C SER A 364 18.96 4.45 1.82
N LYS A 365 19.59 4.22 2.98
CA LYS A 365 19.76 5.19 4.07
C LYS A 365 21.07 5.96 4.02
N GLY A 366 21.94 5.61 3.08
CA GLY A 366 23.28 6.15 2.94
C GLY A 366 23.32 7.49 2.22
N ALA A 367 24.29 8.33 2.55
CA ALA A 367 24.52 9.59 1.85
C ALA A 367 25.08 9.34 0.45
N GLY A 368 25.90 8.28 0.30
CA GLY A 368 26.51 7.90 -0.97
C GLY A 368 25.47 7.59 -2.06
N LEU A 369 24.42 6.84 -1.75
CA LEU A 369 23.39 6.52 -2.73
C LEU A 369 22.58 7.75 -3.15
N LYS A 370 22.22 8.63 -2.20
CA LYS A 370 21.50 9.88 -2.52
C LYS A 370 22.31 10.75 -3.46
N MET A 371 23.61 10.92 -3.18
CA MET A 371 24.52 11.68 -4.04
C MET A 371 24.67 11.01 -5.42
N HIS A 372 24.76 9.68 -5.46
CA HIS A 372 24.80 8.92 -6.71
C HIS A 372 23.57 9.14 -7.57
N LEU A 373 22.37 8.94 -7.02
CA LEU A 373 21.11 9.07 -7.77
C LEU A 373 20.87 10.50 -8.26
N LYS A 374 21.28 11.53 -7.51
CA LYS A 374 21.30 12.92 -7.99
C LYS A 374 22.25 13.11 -9.16
N THR A 375 23.47 12.58 -9.05
CA THR A 375 24.49 12.66 -10.11
C THR A 375 23.99 12.07 -11.42
N ILE A 376 23.30 10.92 -11.35
CA ILE A 376 22.78 10.24 -12.54
C ILE A 376 21.34 10.63 -12.90
N ALA A 377 20.70 11.54 -12.14
CA ALA A 377 19.30 11.91 -12.36
C ALA A 377 18.98 12.35 -13.80
N PRO A 378 19.84 13.11 -14.52
CA PRO A 378 19.60 13.46 -15.92
C PRO A 378 19.67 12.27 -16.89
N LEU A 379 20.30 11.17 -16.48
CA LEU A 379 20.50 9.95 -17.27
C LEU A 379 19.47 8.86 -16.95
N LEU A 380 18.81 8.96 -15.78
CA LEU A 380 17.70 8.08 -15.44
C LEU A 380 16.63 8.26 -16.51
N ILE A 381 16.30 7.17 -17.19
CA ILE A 381 15.37 7.22 -18.31
C ILE A 381 14.02 7.70 -17.76
N ASN A 382 13.52 8.82 -18.28
CA ASN A 382 12.09 9.11 -18.31
C ASN A 382 11.44 8.13 -19.28
N ASN A 383 11.41 6.85 -18.87
CA ASN A 383 11.01 5.79 -19.77
C ASN A 383 9.60 6.12 -20.25
N PRO A 384 9.39 6.35 -21.57
CA PRO A 384 8.05 6.63 -22.07
C PRO A 384 7.10 5.48 -21.73
N VAL A 385 7.59 4.27 -21.45
CA VAL A 385 6.83 3.16 -20.85
C VAL A 385 6.22 3.57 -19.49
N LEU A 386 6.97 4.23 -18.60
CA LEU A 386 6.47 4.74 -17.31
C LEU A 386 5.40 5.83 -17.48
N ARG A 387 5.45 6.62 -18.56
CA ARG A 387 4.43 7.66 -18.85
C ARG A 387 3.22 7.11 -19.62
N SER A 388 3.45 6.33 -20.66
CA SER A 388 2.46 5.87 -21.65
C SER A 388 1.73 4.60 -21.25
N GLU A 389 2.35 3.66 -20.51
CA GLU A 389 1.64 2.43 -20.13
C GLU A 389 0.69 2.63 -18.95
N SER A 390 0.93 3.63 -18.09
CA SER A 390 -0.11 4.08 -17.17
C SER A 390 -1.35 4.58 -17.92
N GLU A 391 -1.20 5.00 -19.18
CA GLU A 391 -2.30 5.51 -20.00
C GLU A 391 -2.96 4.41 -20.82
N MET A 392 -2.20 3.43 -21.35
CA MET A 392 -2.75 2.31 -22.13
C MET A 392 -3.27 1.15 -21.28
N SER A 393 -2.66 0.85 -20.13
CA SER A 393 -3.04 -0.32 -19.31
C SER A 393 -4.41 -0.16 -18.64
N ILE A 394 -4.89 1.07 -18.42
CA ILE A 394 -6.24 1.34 -17.89
C ILE A 394 -7.29 1.13 -19.00
N LEU A 395 -6.94 1.41 -20.25
CA LEU A 395 -7.88 1.36 -21.38
C LEU A 395 -8.02 -0.03 -22.00
N ASN A 396 -7.01 -0.90 -21.89
CA ASN A 396 -7.00 -2.24 -22.50
C ASN A 396 -7.25 -3.40 -21.51
N ALA A 397 -7.62 -3.13 -20.26
CA ALA A 397 -7.86 -4.15 -19.23
C ALA A 397 -9.08 -5.07 -19.51
N GLY A 398 -9.74 -4.94 -20.66
CA GLY A 398 -10.91 -5.73 -21.05
C GLY A 398 -10.63 -7.11 -21.67
N ALA A 399 -9.37 -7.53 -21.84
CA ALA A 399 -9.06 -8.80 -22.51
C ALA A 399 -7.94 -9.60 -21.80
N GLU A 400 -8.34 -10.55 -20.94
CA GLU A 400 -7.68 -11.82 -20.56
C GLU A 400 -6.18 -11.86 -20.21
N GLN A 401 -5.47 -10.73 -20.10
CA GLN A 401 -4.12 -10.76 -19.54
C GLN A 401 -4.20 -11.02 -18.05
N GLN A 402 -3.85 -12.27 -17.70
CA GLN A 402 -3.56 -12.80 -16.37
C GLN A 402 -3.28 -11.66 -15.38
N GLU A 403 -4.31 -11.29 -14.60
CA GLU A 403 -4.27 -10.21 -13.61
C GLU A 403 -3.20 -10.56 -12.57
N LEU A 404 -1.95 -10.17 -12.85
CA LEU A 404 -0.93 -10.07 -11.83
C LEU A 404 -1.46 -9.04 -10.84
N GLU A 405 -1.89 -9.53 -9.67
CA GLU A 405 -2.35 -8.75 -8.54
C GLU A 405 -1.48 -7.50 -8.41
N LEU A 406 -2.04 -6.33 -8.76
CA LEU A 406 -1.32 -5.07 -8.78
C LEU A 406 -0.80 -4.81 -7.37
N ASP A 407 0.53 -4.79 -7.21
CA ASP A 407 1.15 -4.47 -5.94
C ASP A 407 1.06 -2.95 -5.73
N ARG A 408 0.01 -2.55 -5.01
CA ARG A 408 -0.35 -1.15 -4.77
C ARG A 408 0.75 -0.38 -4.04
N ASP A 409 1.57 -1.04 -3.24
CA ASP A 409 2.71 -0.40 -2.57
C ASP A 409 3.74 0.08 -3.61
N VAL A 410 3.97 -0.72 -4.66
CA VAL A 410 4.88 -0.37 -5.76
C VAL A 410 4.32 0.74 -6.64
N GLU A 411 3.01 0.80 -6.81
CA GLU A 411 2.38 1.88 -7.57
C GLU A 411 2.50 3.23 -6.87
N ALA A 412 2.58 3.23 -5.55
CA ALA A 412 2.66 4.45 -4.77
C ALA A 412 4.06 5.10 -4.76
N VAL A 413 5.07 4.40 -5.26
CA VAL A 413 6.42 4.92 -5.52
C VAL A 413 6.63 5.26 -7.00
N ARG A 414 5.55 5.43 -7.78
CA ARG A 414 5.64 5.88 -9.18
C ARG A 414 6.35 7.24 -9.27
N PRO A 415 7.20 7.44 -10.30
CA PRO A 415 7.80 8.73 -10.55
C PRO A 415 6.73 9.75 -10.97
N PHE A 416 6.95 11.03 -10.68
CA PHE A 416 6.02 12.14 -10.99
C PHE A 416 4.71 12.17 -10.19
N ALA A 417 4.61 11.46 -9.06
CA ALA A 417 3.59 11.78 -8.08
C ALA A 417 3.81 13.24 -7.62
N SER A 418 2.96 14.17 -8.06
CA SER A 418 3.04 15.56 -7.61
C SER A 418 2.63 15.63 -6.14
N LYS A 419 3.54 16.09 -5.28
CA LYS A 419 3.21 16.43 -3.89
C LYS A 419 3.15 17.95 -3.80
N GLU A 420 2.00 18.48 -3.37
CA GLU A 420 1.81 19.94 -3.18
C GLU A 420 2.00 20.78 -4.47
N GLY A 421 1.87 20.18 -5.65
CA GLY A 421 2.09 20.87 -6.93
C GLY A 421 3.56 20.99 -7.32
N ALA A 422 4.47 20.49 -6.48
CA ALA A 422 5.87 20.28 -6.82
C ALA A 422 6.06 18.84 -7.31
N GLU A 423 6.67 18.68 -8.49
CA GLU A 423 7.08 17.36 -8.97
C GLU A 423 8.14 16.79 -8.03
N ILE A 424 7.92 15.58 -7.51
CA ILE A 424 8.95 14.86 -6.76
C ILE A 424 10.12 14.62 -7.72
N PRO A 425 11.35 15.06 -7.37
CA PRO A 425 12.52 14.82 -8.19
C PRO A 425 12.70 13.33 -8.47
N LEU A 426 13.03 12.97 -9.72
CA LEU A 426 13.10 11.57 -10.16
C LEU A 426 13.99 10.70 -9.27
N TRP A 427 15.16 11.22 -8.86
CA TRP A 427 16.09 10.50 -7.97
C TRP A 427 15.46 10.11 -6.63
N MET A 428 14.53 10.92 -6.11
CA MET A 428 13.81 10.66 -4.87
C MET A 428 12.79 9.52 -5.05
N SER A 429 12.17 9.42 -6.22
CA SER A 429 11.30 8.27 -6.55
C SER A 429 12.10 6.95 -6.57
N TYR A 430 13.35 6.95 -7.06
CA TYR A 430 14.23 5.77 -7.00
C TYR A 430 14.61 5.41 -5.55
N ILE A 431 14.88 6.40 -4.69
CA ILE A 431 15.11 6.16 -3.26
C ILE A 431 13.87 5.54 -2.61
N ASN A 432 12.69 6.16 -2.80
CA ASN A 432 11.43 5.66 -2.21
C ASN A 432 11.11 4.23 -2.68
N TRP A 433 11.36 3.94 -3.95
CA TRP A 433 11.21 2.60 -4.51
C TRP A 433 12.17 1.61 -3.85
N LEU A 434 13.45 1.95 -3.71
CA LEU A 434 14.42 1.07 -3.08
C LEU A 434 14.10 0.83 -1.59
N GLU A 435 13.71 1.88 -0.87
CA GLU A 435 13.24 1.78 0.52
C GLU A 435 12.04 0.83 0.65
N LEU A 436 11.11 0.86 -0.32
CA LEU A 436 10.01 -0.09 -0.38
C LEU A 436 10.48 -1.54 -0.60
N MET A 437 11.46 -1.77 -1.47
CA MET A 437 12.00 -3.12 -1.72
C MET A 437 12.61 -3.73 -0.45
N VAL A 438 13.22 -2.91 0.41
CA VAL A 438 13.91 -3.35 1.63
C VAL A 438 13.11 -3.08 2.92
N THR A 439 11.84 -2.70 2.83
CA THR A 439 11.01 -2.28 3.98
C THR A 439 10.90 -3.35 5.08
N TYR A 440 10.97 -4.64 4.73
CA TYR A 440 10.95 -5.73 5.70
C TYR A 440 12.21 -5.73 6.59
N PHE A 441 13.38 -5.45 6.03
CA PHE A 441 14.63 -5.38 6.78
C PHE A 441 14.59 -4.22 7.78
N ASP A 442 14.00 -3.09 7.35
CA ASP A 442 13.76 -1.90 8.17
C ASP A 442 12.82 -2.16 9.34
N ALA A 443 11.75 -2.90 9.07
CA ALA A 443 10.79 -3.30 10.09
C ALA A 443 11.43 -4.23 11.12
N VAL A 444 12.23 -5.22 10.71
CA VAL A 444 12.99 -6.09 11.64
C VAL A 444 13.93 -5.26 12.52
N SER A 445 14.75 -4.39 11.92
CA SER A 445 15.68 -3.54 12.69
C SER A 445 14.94 -2.66 13.69
N THR A 446 13.79 -2.08 13.29
CA THR A 446 12.97 -1.26 14.16
C THR A 446 12.44 -2.03 15.36
N LEU A 447 11.84 -3.22 15.15
CA LEU A 447 11.29 -4.01 16.24
C LEU A 447 12.38 -4.55 17.15
N VAL A 448 13.50 -5.03 16.60
CA VAL A 448 14.61 -5.52 17.43
C VAL A 448 15.19 -4.41 18.29
N CYS A 449 15.51 -3.25 17.72
CA CYS A 449 15.98 -2.10 18.49
C CYS A 449 14.99 -1.67 19.58
N TYR A 450 13.69 -1.82 19.33
CA TYR A 450 12.67 -1.58 20.35
C TYR A 450 12.76 -2.61 21.48
N VAL A 451 12.63 -3.91 21.18
CA VAL A 451 12.55 -4.98 22.20
C VAL A 451 13.86 -5.23 22.95
N THR A 452 14.99 -4.79 22.42
CA THR A 452 16.29 -4.82 23.12
C THR A 452 16.65 -3.50 23.77
N GLY A 453 15.89 -2.44 23.51
CA GLY A 453 16.15 -1.10 24.03
C GLY A 453 15.60 -0.92 25.44
N GLN A 454 16.10 0.12 26.12
CA GLN A 454 15.66 0.53 27.47
C GLN A 454 14.17 0.90 27.60
N TYR A 455 13.44 0.96 26.48
CA TYR A 455 12.03 1.33 26.44
C TYR A 455 11.09 0.13 26.42
N PHE A 456 11.62 -1.07 26.24
CA PHE A 456 10.83 -2.30 26.28
C PHE A 456 10.80 -2.82 27.71
N ASN A 457 9.79 -2.37 28.46
CA ASN A 457 9.56 -2.77 29.84
C ASN A 457 8.58 -3.95 29.96
N HIS A 458 8.27 -4.63 28.85
CA HIS A 458 7.29 -5.70 28.81
C HIS A 458 7.97 -7.05 28.93
N GLU A 459 7.35 -8.01 29.61
CA GLU A 459 7.88 -9.37 29.72
C GLU A 459 7.54 -10.23 28.49
N ALA A 460 6.43 -9.91 27.83
CA ALA A 460 5.91 -10.63 26.69
C ALA A 460 5.23 -9.71 25.67
N ILE A 461 5.10 -10.21 24.44
CA ILE A 461 4.28 -9.62 23.38
C ILE A 461 3.05 -10.51 23.22
N SER A 462 1.86 -9.95 23.48
CA SER A 462 0.57 -10.62 23.28
C SER A 462 0.02 -10.21 21.93
N ILE A 463 -0.32 -11.18 21.07
CA ILE A 463 -0.92 -10.89 19.77
C ILE A 463 -2.36 -11.39 19.72
N ARG A 464 -3.26 -10.48 19.37
CA ARG A 464 -4.67 -10.76 19.07
C ARG A 464 -4.93 -10.52 17.60
N ILE A 465 -5.72 -11.40 17.00
CA ILE A 465 -6.07 -11.28 15.58
C ILE A 465 -7.57 -11.08 15.47
N LEU A 466 -7.96 -9.97 14.86
CA LEU A 466 -9.34 -9.64 14.53
C LEU A 466 -9.61 -10.08 13.10
N VAL A 467 -10.42 -11.12 12.95
CA VAL A 467 -10.90 -11.53 11.62
C VAL A 467 -12.12 -10.68 11.28
N ALA A 468 -12.00 -9.86 10.24
CA ALA A 468 -13.11 -9.07 9.73
C ALA A 468 -14.21 -10.01 9.21
N PRO A 469 -15.49 -9.76 9.55
CA PRO A 469 -16.59 -10.51 8.93
C PRO A 469 -16.61 -10.22 7.41
N PRO A 470 -17.18 -11.14 6.60
CA PRO A 470 -17.42 -10.89 5.18
C PRO A 470 -18.14 -9.56 4.99
N VAL A 471 -17.67 -8.78 4.02
CA VAL A 471 -18.22 -7.45 3.74
C VAL A 471 -19.18 -7.53 2.56
N ASP A 472 -20.42 -7.17 2.82
CA ASP A 472 -21.42 -6.97 1.77
C ASP A 472 -21.03 -5.84 0.81
N ARG A 473 -21.31 -6.01 -0.49
CA ARG A 473 -20.88 -5.08 -1.56
C ARG A 473 -21.82 -3.88 -1.77
N ARG A 474 -22.89 -3.72 -1.00
CA ARG A 474 -23.82 -2.61 -1.18
C ARG A 474 -23.17 -1.30 -0.81
N LEU A 475 -23.46 -0.31 -1.66
CA LEU A 475 -23.21 1.11 -1.44
C LEU A 475 -24.56 1.81 -1.28
N LEU A 476 -24.57 2.95 -0.58
CA LEU A 476 -25.71 3.86 -0.63
C LEU A 476 -25.66 4.56 -2.01
N PRO A 477 -26.78 4.68 -2.75
CA PRO A 477 -26.78 5.50 -3.96
C PRO A 477 -26.26 6.90 -3.66
N TRP A 478 -25.29 7.39 -4.43
CA TRP A 478 -24.63 8.65 -4.14
C TRP A 478 -25.61 9.83 -4.18
N GLN A 479 -26.67 9.75 -4.98
CA GLN A 479 -27.75 10.73 -5.01
C GLN A 479 -28.46 10.81 -3.64
N GLU A 480 -28.74 9.66 -3.03
CA GLU A 480 -29.32 9.61 -1.68
C GLU A 480 -28.36 10.15 -0.63
N LEU A 481 -27.06 9.85 -0.75
CA LEU A 481 -26.04 10.35 0.16
C LEU A 481 -26.04 11.89 0.22
N PHE A 482 -26.02 12.56 -0.94
CA PHE A 482 -25.98 14.02 -0.98
C PHE A 482 -27.34 14.67 -0.68
N ALA A 483 -28.45 13.99 -0.99
CA ALA A 483 -29.78 14.48 -0.65
C ALA A 483 -30.08 14.47 0.86
N ASP A 484 -29.43 13.59 1.62
CA ASP A 484 -29.66 13.43 3.06
C ASP A 484 -28.61 14.15 3.90
N SER A 485 -28.95 15.33 4.42
CA SER A 485 -28.07 16.14 5.29
C SER A 485 -27.73 15.48 6.63
N THR A 486 -28.41 14.39 7.02
CA THR A 486 -28.06 13.63 8.23
C THR A 486 -26.91 12.66 7.98
N LEU A 487 -26.72 12.23 6.74
CA LEU A 487 -25.67 11.29 6.33
C LEU A 487 -24.44 12.01 5.76
N PHE A 488 -24.62 13.21 5.20
CA PHE A 488 -23.55 13.98 4.58
C PHE A 488 -23.53 15.45 5.06
N PRO A 489 -22.36 15.99 5.48
CA PRO A 489 -22.25 17.35 6.03
C PRO A 489 -22.76 18.42 5.07
N THR A 490 -23.52 19.40 5.58
CA THR A 490 -23.98 20.56 4.81
C THR A 490 -23.06 21.77 4.93
N LEU A 491 -22.35 21.92 6.04
CA LEU A 491 -21.42 23.03 6.30
C LEU A 491 -20.11 22.49 6.88
N PRO A 492 -18.96 23.09 6.56
CA PRO A 492 -17.76 22.87 7.36
C PRO A 492 -17.99 23.51 8.74
N ASP A 493 -18.14 22.69 9.78
CA ASP A 493 -18.17 23.14 11.19
C ASP A 493 -16.81 23.70 11.66
N TYR A 494 -15.88 23.94 10.72
CA TYR A 494 -14.58 24.48 10.99
C TYR A 494 -14.68 26.00 11.17
N ASP A 495 -14.58 26.42 12.43
CA ASP A 495 -14.32 27.77 12.94
C ASP A 495 -13.03 28.43 12.40
N ALA A 496 -12.43 27.89 11.33
CA ALA A 496 -11.18 28.36 10.77
C ALA A 496 -11.46 29.56 9.86
N GLY A 497 -11.01 30.75 10.27
CA GLY A 497 -11.13 32.05 9.59
C GLY A 497 -10.48 32.16 8.20
N PHE A 498 -10.60 31.15 7.36
CA PHE A 498 -10.31 31.21 5.93
C PHE A 498 -11.58 31.62 5.19
N SER A 499 -11.59 32.85 4.68
CA SER A 499 -12.53 33.30 3.65
C SER A 499 -12.24 32.52 2.36
N CYS A 500 -12.76 31.29 2.28
CA CYS A 500 -12.61 30.47 1.09
C CYS A 500 -13.79 30.74 0.15
N ALA A 501 -13.51 31.08 -1.10
CA ALA A 501 -14.53 31.09 -2.14
C ALA A 501 -15.19 29.70 -2.17
N GLY A 502 -16.52 29.60 -2.04
CA GLY A 502 -17.25 28.33 -2.05
C GLY A 502 -18.21 28.07 -0.90
N TRP A 503 -18.30 28.96 0.10
CA TRP A 503 -19.19 28.77 1.26
C TRP A 503 -20.68 28.69 0.90
N HIS A 504 -21.07 29.19 -0.27
CA HIS A 504 -22.45 29.14 -0.76
C HIS A 504 -22.84 27.80 -1.40
N ILE A 505 -21.85 26.96 -1.75
CA ILE A 505 -22.09 25.69 -2.45
C ILE A 505 -22.65 24.68 -1.45
N ASN A 506 -23.94 24.37 -1.50
CA ASN A 506 -24.62 23.40 -0.64
C ASN A 506 -24.67 22.00 -1.29
N ASN A 507 -25.30 21.03 -0.62
CA ASN A 507 -25.36 19.66 -1.14
C ASN A 507 -26.22 19.51 -2.41
N ALA A 508 -27.24 20.35 -2.60
CA ALA A 508 -28.03 20.37 -3.83
C ALA A 508 -27.19 20.85 -5.01
N ASP A 509 -26.33 21.86 -4.81
CA ASP A 509 -25.40 22.33 -5.84
C ASP A 509 -24.39 21.23 -6.22
N ILE A 510 -23.90 20.45 -5.24
CA ILE A 510 -23.04 19.28 -5.49
C ILE A 510 -23.81 18.20 -6.28
N LEU A 511 -25.04 17.90 -5.89
CA LEU A 511 -25.87 16.90 -6.55
C LEU A 511 -26.17 17.28 -8.01
N GLU A 512 -26.51 18.54 -8.25
CA GLU A 512 -26.72 19.10 -9.60
C GLU A 512 -25.43 19.03 -10.42
N PHE A 513 -24.30 19.46 -9.85
CA PHE A 513 -22.99 19.38 -10.51
C PHE A 513 -22.64 17.94 -10.95
N LEU A 514 -22.78 16.96 -10.05
CA LEU A 514 -22.46 15.56 -10.35
C LEU A 514 -23.43 14.97 -11.39
N SER A 515 -24.71 15.32 -11.32
CA SER A 515 -25.72 14.84 -12.28
C SER A 515 -25.45 15.38 -13.68
N ASN A 516 -25.18 16.68 -13.80
CA ASN A 516 -24.80 17.30 -15.06
C ASN A 516 -23.50 16.70 -15.62
N ALA A 517 -22.55 16.36 -14.73
CA ALA A 517 -21.29 15.75 -15.16
C ALA A 517 -21.46 14.34 -15.74
N LEU A 518 -22.39 13.55 -15.21
CA LEU A 518 -22.73 12.23 -15.74
C LEU A 518 -23.40 12.31 -17.11
N ASP A 519 -24.34 13.24 -17.30
CA ASP A 519 -24.95 13.46 -18.61
C ASP A 519 -23.88 13.83 -19.67
N THR A 520 -22.89 14.64 -19.27
CA THR A 520 -21.78 15.09 -20.11
C THR A 520 -20.81 13.95 -20.46
N LEU A 521 -20.59 13.01 -19.54
CA LEU A 521 -19.67 11.89 -19.72
C LEU A 521 -20.01 11.06 -20.96
N SER A 522 -21.30 10.74 -21.15
CA SER A 522 -21.78 9.98 -22.31
C SER A 522 -21.40 10.66 -23.65
N LYS A 523 -21.35 12.00 -23.66
CA LYS A 523 -20.95 12.80 -24.84
C LYS A 523 -19.44 12.77 -25.07
N ALA A 524 -18.64 12.84 -24.01
CA ALA A 524 -17.19 12.73 -24.12
C ALA A 524 -16.76 11.34 -24.64
N GLU A 525 -17.40 10.26 -24.16
CA GLU A 525 -17.14 8.90 -24.66
C GLU A 525 -17.59 8.73 -26.12
N ALA A 526 -18.77 9.26 -26.48
CA ALA A 526 -19.23 9.27 -27.87
C ALA A 526 -18.29 10.06 -28.78
N ALA A 527 -17.71 11.17 -28.30
CA ALA A 527 -16.71 11.94 -29.05
C ALA A 527 -15.46 11.08 -29.34
N LYS A 528 -14.96 10.33 -28.35
CA LYS A 528 -13.84 9.42 -28.53
C LYS A 528 -14.12 8.33 -29.57
N ILE A 529 -15.28 7.65 -29.45
CA ILE A 529 -15.66 6.58 -30.39
C ILE A 529 -15.74 7.12 -31.82
N THR A 530 -16.45 8.23 -32.01
CA THR A 530 -16.61 8.83 -33.36
C THR A 530 -15.31 9.38 -33.92
N TRP A 531 -14.41 9.86 -33.07
CA TRP A 531 -13.07 10.27 -33.47
C TRP A 531 -12.23 9.08 -33.97
N ASP A 532 -12.26 7.96 -33.26
CA ASP A 532 -11.57 6.72 -33.65
C ASP A 532 -12.14 6.14 -34.97
N GLU A 533 -13.45 6.33 -35.21
CA GLU A 533 -14.14 6.00 -36.47
C GLU A 533 -13.90 7.00 -37.61
N LYS A 534 -13.19 8.11 -37.33
CA LYS A 534 -12.91 9.21 -38.26
C LYS A 534 -14.15 10.00 -38.71
N ASP A 535 -15.23 10.01 -37.92
CA ASP A 535 -16.41 10.84 -38.14
C ASP A 535 -16.25 12.21 -37.46
N VAL A 536 -15.48 13.09 -38.11
CA VAL A 536 -15.16 14.45 -37.60
C VAL A 536 -16.41 15.26 -37.29
N LYS A 537 -17.47 15.14 -38.11
CA LYS A 537 -18.69 15.93 -37.94
C LYS A 537 -19.41 15.51 -36.65
N GLN A 538 -19.54 14.21 -36.41
CA GLN A 538 -20.16 13.72 -35.19
C GLN A 538 -19.28 13.97 -33.96
N THR A 539 -17.95 13.90 -34.09
CA THR A 539 -17.03 14.32 -33.03
C THR A 539 -17.25 15.78 -32.63
N ILE A 540 -17.34 16.70 -33.61
CA ILE A 540 -17.63 18.12 -33.34
C ILE A 540 -18.94 18.28 -32.56
N LEU A 541 -20.03 17.64 -32.99
CA LEU A 541 -21.33 17.72 -32.30
C LEU A 541 -21.25 17.21 -30.86
N ASN A 542 -20.51 16.12 -30.64
CA ASN A 542 -20.33 15.55 -29.30
C ASN A 542 -19.47 16.47 -28.41
N ILE A 543 -18.41 17.09 -28.93
CA ILE A 543 -17.58 18.03 -28.17
C ILE A 543 -18.32 19.36 -27.92
N GLU A 544 -19.13 19.86 -28.85
CA GLU A 544 -20.02 21.02 -28.62
C GLU A 544 -21.03 20.73 -27.50
N ALA A 545 -21.59 19.52 -27.47
CA ALA A 545 -22.43 19.09 -26.37
C ALA A 545 -21.64 19.13 -25.05
N VAL A 546 -20.41 18.60 -25.01
CA VAL A 546 -19.54 18.67 -23.81
C VAL A 546 -19.28 20.11 -23.37
N GLN A 547 -18.97 21.00 -24.29
CA GLN A 547 -18.71 22.42 -24.01
C GLN A 547 -19.92 23.10 -23.34
N SER A 548 -21.15 22.73 -23.71
CA SER A 548 -22.36 23.39 -23.21
C SER A 548 -22.64 23.16 -21.71
N PHE A 549 -22.08 22.12 -21.10
CA PHE A 549 -22.35 21.77 -19.68
C PHE A 549 -21.52 22.56 -18.66
N LYS A 550 -20.63 23.46 -19.11
CA LYS A 550 -19.82 24.33 -18.24
C LYS A 550 -19.15 23.58 -17.10
N LEU A 551 -18.52 22.44 -17.40
CA LEU A 551 -17.70 21.74 -16.41
C LEU A 551 -16.29 22.37 -16.36
N PRO A 552 -15.69 22.54 -15.16
CA PRO A 552 -14.34 23.06 -15.00
C PRO A 552 -13.31 22.25 -15.79
N GLU A 553 -12.37 22.93 -16.44
CA GLU A 553 -11.34 22.37 -17.35
C GLU A 553 -11.90 21.73 -18.64
N TRP A 554 -13.14 21.22 -18.64
CA TRP A 554 -13.75 20.57 -19.80
C TRP A 554 -14.24 21.57 -20.83
N GLU A 555 -14.80 22.70 -20.42
CA GLU A 555 -15.23 23.77 -21.34
C GLU A 555 -14.04 24.30 -22.15
N GLU A 556 -12.94 24.68 -21.47
CA GLU A 556 -11.71 25.17 -22.09
C GLU A 556 -11.06 24.11 -23.00
N ARG A 557 -10.99 22.84 -22.54
CA ARG A 557 -10.47 21.75 -23.37
C ARG A 557 -11.37 21.44 -24.56
N ALA A 558 -12.69 21.44 -24.38
CA ALA A 558 -13.63 21.22 -25.45
C ALA A 558 -13.53 22.35 -26.49
N GLU A 559 -13.36 23.60 -26.05
CA GLU A 559 -13.11 24.73 -26.94
C GLU A 559 -11.82 24.56 -27.74
N ASP A 560 -10.70 24.21 -27.09
CA ASP A 560 -9.42 23.95 -27.76
C ASP A 560 -9.53 22.81 -28.80
N ILE A 561 -10.19 21.71 -28.43
CA ILE A 561 -10.48 20.59 -29.33
C ILE A 561 -11.34 21.05 -30.52
N LEU A 562 -12.38 21.87 -30.29
CA LEU A 562 -13.26 22.38 -31.35
C LEU A 562 -12.53 23.30 -32.33
N VAL A 563 -11.63 24.15 -31.84
CA VAL A 563 -10.78 25.00 -32.68
C VAL A 563 -9.92 24.13 -33.61
N LYS A 564 -9.30 23.06 -33.07
CA LYS A 564 -8.49 22.12 -33.85
C LYS A 564 -9.33 21.33 -34.86
N LEU A 565 -10.49 20.81 -34.45
CA LEU A 565 -11.40 20.02 -35.30
C LEU A 565 -11.97 20.85 -36.45
N ARG A 566 -12.38 22.09 -36.21
CA ARG A 566 -12.93 22.99 -37.26
C ARG A 566 -11.85 23.40 -38.27
N GLY A 567 -10.57 23.36 -37.90
CA GLY A 567 -9.44 23.55 -38.81
C GLY A 567 -9.24 22.40 -39.82
N LEU A 568 -9.94 21.26 -39.65
CA LEU A 568 -9.84 20.10 -40.54
C LEU A 568 -10.68 20.22 -41.82
N ASP A 569 -11.59 21.19 -41.91
CA ASP A 569 -12.50 21.34 -43.05
C ASP A 569 -11.74 21.63 -44.35
N GLY A 570 -11.58 20.59 -45.18
CA GLY A 570 -11.07 20.68 -46.55
C GLY A 570 -9.57 20.41 -46.75
N LEU A 571 -8.81 20.09 -45.69
CA LEU A 571 -7.39 19.74 -45.78
C LEU A 571 -7.14 18.30 -45.29
N SER A 572 -6.15 17.62 -45.87
CA SER A 572 -5.63 16.38 -45.30
C SER A 572 -4.77 16.78 -44.09
N PRO A 573 -5.20 16.54 -42.85
CA PRO A 573 -4.43 16.99 -41.68
C PRO A 573 -3.08 16.28 -41.61
N GLY A 574 -2.07 17.01 -41.17
CA GLY A 574 -0.80 16.41 -40.79
C GLY A 574 -0.98 15.41 -39.65
N ALA A 575 -0.16 14.36 -39.64
CA ALA A 575 -0.20 13.32 -38.60
C ALA A 575 -0.07 13.91 -37.18
N ASP A 576 0.69 15.00 -37.03
CA ASP A 576 0.90 15.68 -35.75
C ASP A 576 -0.40 16.26 -35.17
N LEU A 577 -1.22 16.94 -35.98
CA LEU A 577 -2.49 17.52 -35.54
C LEU A 577 -3.50 16.43 -35.16
N VAL A 578 -3.56 15.35 -35.93
CA VAL A 578 -4.42 14.19 -35.61
C VAL A 578 -4.01 13.58 -34.26
N GLN A 579 -2.71 13.45 -34.01
CA GLN A 579 -2.22 12.92 -32.75
C GLN A 579 -2.50 13.87 -31.57
N GLU A 580 -2.40 15.18 -31.79
CA GLU A 580 -2.75 16.20 -30.79
C GLU A 580 -4.23 16.13 -30.39
N ILE A 581 -5.15 16.17 -31.37
CA ILE A 581 -6.60 16.03 -31.12
C ILE A 581 -6.91 14.72 -30.40
N SER A 582 -6.29 13.62 -30.84
CA SER A 582 -6.47 12.32 -30.19
C SER A 582 -6.01 12.34 -28.73
N THR A 583 -4.93 13.08 -28.43
CA THR A 583 -4.39 13.23 -27.08
C THR A 583 -5.31 14.09 -26.23
N ASP A 584 -5.87 15.17 -26.77
CA ASP A 584 -6.80 16.05 -26.06
C ASP A 584 -8.12 15.37 -25.75
N ILE A 585 -8.70 14.64 -26.71
CA ILE A 585 -9.93 13.85 -26.50
C ILE A 585 -9.67 12.76 -25.44
N ARG A 586 -8.54 12.06 -25.51
CA ARG A 586 -8.15 11.08 -24.48
C ARG A 586 -7.97 11.73 -23.11
N SER A 587 -7.38 12.93 -23.05
CA SER A 587 -7.21 13.72 -21.82
C SER A 587 -8.56 14.13 -21.22
N LEU A 588 -9.52 14.55 -22.06
CA LEU A 588 -10.89 14.87 -21.67
C LEU A 588 -11.60 13.65 -21.06
N CYS A 589 -11.55 12.48 -21.71
CA CYS A 589 -12.08 11.23 -21.16
C CYS A 589 -11.34 10.79 -19.88
N LYS A 590 -10.05 11.07 -19.76
CA LYS A 590 -9.29 10.75 -18.53
C LYS A 590 -9.72 11.63 -17.36
N SER A 591 -10.01 12.91 -17.60
CA SER A 591 -10.59 13.78 -16.57
C SER A 591 -12.01 13.36 -16.16
N SER A 592 -12.66 12.45 -16.90
CA SER A 592 -13.98 11.92 -16.59
C SER A 592 -14.01 10.62 -15.79
N THR A 593 -12.85 10.02 -15.53
CA THR A 593 -12.75 8.71 -14.85
C THR A 593 -13.35 8.71 -13.44
N PHE A 594 -13.35 9.85 -12.73
CA PHE A 594 -14.08 9.96 -11.47
C PHE A 594 -15.60 9.85 -11.68
N PHE A 595 -16.15 10.50 -12.71
CA PHE A 595 -17.59 10.49 -12.97
C PHE A 595 -18.06 9.13 -13.50
N THR A 596 -17.29 8.46 -14.37
CA THR A 596 -17.61 7.08 -14.81
C THR A 596 -17.76 6.14 -13.62
N SER A 597 -16.96 6.35 -12.59
CA SER A 597 -17.04 5.55 -11.38
C SER A 597 -18.37 5.73 -10.63
N LEU A 598 -19.05 6.87 -10.74
CA LEU A 598 -20.35 7.10 -10.10
C LEU A 598 -21.47 6.21 -10.68
N GLU A 599 -21.35 5.81 -11.94
CA GLU A 599 -22.26 4.83 -12.60
C GLU A 599 -21.84 3.38 -12.34
N ASP A 600 -20.62 3.16 -11.84
CA ASP A 600 -20.08 1.84 -11.65
C ASP A 600 -20.80 1.09 -10.51
N ASN A 601 -21.70 0.20 -10.92
CA ASN A 601 -22.47 -0.70 -10.06
C ASN A 601 -21.69 -1.95 -9.62
N ARG A 602 -20.37 -2.04 -9.88
CA ARG A 602 -19.52 -3.13 -9.37
C ARG A 602 -19.53 -3.26 -7.84
N GLY A 603 -20.08 -2.25 -7.16
CA GLY A 603 -20.34 -2.24 -5.73
C GLY A 603 -19.09 -1.89 -4.93
N PHE A 604 -19.17 -2.11 -3.63
CA PHE A 604 -18.07 -1.91 -2.70
C PHE A 604 -17.05 -3.05 -2.83
N SER A 605 -15.88 -2.70 -3.35
CA SER A 605 -14.68 -3.56 -3.43
C SER A 605 -13.63 -3.19 -2.37
N GLY A 606 -14.00 -2.28 -1.47
CA GLY A 606 -13.15 -1.86 -0.38
C GLY A 606 -12.92 -2.97 0.62
N THR A 607 -11.91 -2.80 1.44
CA THR A 607 -11.59 -3.72 2.53
C THR A 607 -12.15 -3.15 3.83
N LEU A 608 -12.32 -3.97 4.88
CA LEU A 608 -12.77 -3.46 6.19
C LEU A 608 -11.61 -2.69 6.88
N HIS A 609 -11.32 -1.46 6.45
CA HIS A 609 -10.20 -0.65 6.94
C HIS A 609 -10.63 0.73 7.44
N CYS A 610 -10.91 0.83 8.73
CA CYS A 610 -11.08 2.13 9.39
C CYS A 610 -10.02 2.27 10.49
N GLU A 611 -8.76 1.98 10.14
CA GLU A 611 -7.59 1.92 11.02
C GLU A 611 -7.81 1.07 12.28
N ALA A 612 -7.76 -0.25 12.07
CA ALA A 612 -8.10 -1.26 13.07
C ALA A 612 -9.46 -0.96 13.73
N CYS A 613 -10.45 -0.60 12.89
CA CYS A 613 -11.83 -0.22 13.24
C CYS A 613 -11.92 0.35 14.63
N LEU A 614 -11.09 1.40 14.72
CA LEU A 614 -10.76 2.21 15.86
C LEU A 614 -10.20 1.29 16.94
N GLY A 615 -8.85 1.20 17.02
CA GLY A 615 -8.04 0.26 17.84
C GLY A 615 -8.24 0.38 19.36
N PHE A 616 -9.49 0.56 19.74
CA PHE A 616 -10.03 1.70 20.46
C PHE A 616 -11.51 1.86 20.04
N GLN A 617 -12.38 0.91 20.29
CA GLN A 617 -13.64 1.30 20.94
C GLN A 617 -13.67 0.69 22.34
N VAL A 618 -12.50 0.20 22.77
CA VAL A 618 -12.40 -1.01 23.60
C VAL A 618 -11.20 -1.04 24.53
N GLY A 619 -10.08 -0.33 24.25
CA GLY A 619 -9.29 0.15 25.41
C GLY A 619 -10.23 0.84 26.42
N SER A 620 -11.33 1.35 25.88
CA SER A 620 -12.31 2.24 26.42
C SER A 620 -13.77 1.84 26.05
N ILE A 621 -14.32 0.73 26.53
CA ILE A 621 -15.42 0.85 27.53
C ILE A 621 -14.91 1.33 28.90
N ILE A 622 -13.58 1.34 29.11
CA ILE A 622 -12.81 1.94 30.21
C ILE A 622 -13.13 1.30 31.55
N GLY A 623 -12.54 0.12 31.79
CA GLY A 623 -12.35 -0.44 33.13
C GLY A 623 -11.08 0.06 33.84
N SER A 624 -10.41 1.10 33.33
CA SER A 624 -9.11 1.58 33.83
C SER A 624 -9.06 3.12 33.73
N SER A 625 -9.58 3.79 34.75
CA SER A 625 -9.92 5.22 34.75
C SER A 625 -8.77 6.22 34.66
N GLU A 626 -7.51 5.84 34.37
CA GLU A 626 -6.38 6.74 34.61
C GLU A 626 -5.34 6.95 33.51
N ARG A 627 -5.39 6.31 32.34
CA ARG A 627 -4.39 6.62 31.29
C ARG A 627 -4.98 6.83 29.90
N ARG A 628 -4.97 8.10 29.48
CA ARG A 628 -5.27 8.59 28.12
C ARG A 628 -4.11 8.25 27.17
N GLY A 629 -3.93 6.98 26.85
CA GLY A 629 -3.11 6.58 25.71
C GLY A 629 -3.94 6.71 24.45
N GLY A 630 -3.68 7.72 23.61
CA GLY A 630 -4.27 7.79 22.28
C GLY A 630 -3.79 6.59 21.45
N VAL A 631 -4.70 5.95 20.73
CA VAL A 631 -4.33 4.82 19.87
C VAL A 631 -3.84 5.36 18.55
N ILE A 632 -2.58 5.05 18.23
CA ILE A 632 -1.99 5.45 16.97
C ILE A 632 -1.91 4.23 16.06
N ALA A 633 -2.94 4.09 15.25
CA ALA A 633 -2.89 3.25 14.09
C ALA A 633 -2.15 3.98 12.97
N ARG A 634 -1.27 3.26 12.27
CA ARG A 634 -0.83 3.71 10.95
C ARG A 634 -1.94 3.35 9.98
N ASP A 635 -2.46 4.33 9.27
CA ASP A 635 -3.03 4.07 7.95
C ASP A 635 -1.89 4.09 6.95
N SER A 636 -1.76 3.11 6.08
CA SER A 636 -0.60 3.09 5.18
C SER A 636 -0.73 4.06 4.00
N HIS A 637 -1.62 5.06 4.05
CA HIS A 637 -2.20 5.68 2.86
C HIS A 637 -2.25 7.24 2.92
N ASN A 638 -1.64 8.00 1.99
CA ASN A 638 -1.92 9.44 1.73
C ASN A 638 -3.31 9.62 1.10
N SER A 639 -4.06 8.53 1.01
CA SER A 639 -5.30 8.39 0.28
C SER A 639 -6.29 7.64 1.16
N VAL A 640 -7.47 8.21 1.35
CA VAL A 640 -8.61 7.49 1.89
C VAL A 640 -8.96 6.40 0.88
N THR A 641 -9.05 5.17 1.34
CA THR A 641 -9.43 4.07 0.45
C THR A 641 -10.81 3.57 0.76
N ALA A 642 -11.41 2.88 -0.22
CA ALA A 642 -12.74 2.35 -0.06
C ALA A 642 -12.70 1.42 1.16
N CYS A 643 -13.42 1.80 2.21
CA CYS A 643 -13.46 1.05 3.45
C CYS A 643 -14.85 1.02 4.07
N THR A 644 -15.11 0.02 4.90
CA THR A 644 -16.37 -0.15 5.62
C THR A 644 -16.14 -0.18 7.12
N LEU A 645 -17.17 0.24 7.86
CA LEU A 645 -17.26 0.05 9.30
C LEU A 645 -17.99 -1.26 9.63
N PRO A 646 -17.75 -1.84 10.82
CA PRO A 646 -18.51 -2.98 11.31
C PRO A 646 -19.96 -2.61 11.63
N THR A 647 -20.91 -3.52 11.40
CA THR A 647 -22.35 -3.27 11.63
C THR A 647 -22.74 -3.08 13.09
N TRP A 648 -21.89 -3.51 14.02
CA TRP A 648 -22.08 -3.35 15.47
C TRP A 648 -21.54 -2.02 16.03
N LEU A 649 -20.94 -1.16 15.19
CA LEU A 649 -20.44 0.13 15.64
C LEU A 649 -21.61 1.03 16.09
N PRO A 650 -21.54 1.69 17.26
CA PRO A 650 -22.56 2.65 17.68
C PRO A 650 -22.82 3.70 16.59
N GLY A 651 -24.11 3.94 16.30
CA GLY A 651 -24.53 4.81 15.20
C GLY A 651 -23.91 6.20 15.26
N ASN A 652 -23.82 6.79 16.45
CA ASN A 652 -23.20 8.11 16.66
C ASN A 652 -21.71 8.18 16.28
N ILE A 653 -20.97 7.07 16.40
CA ILE A 653 -19.57 7.00 15.97
C ILE A 653 -19.50 6.90 14.45
N VAL A 654 -20.36 6.08 13.83
CA VAL A 654 -20.50 6.01 12.37
C VAL A 654 -20.84 7.40 11.80
N ASP A 655 -21.79 8.10 12.44
CA ASP A 655 -22.21 9.44 12.02
C ASP A 655 -21.08 10.45 12.15
N SER A 656 -20.28 10.40 13.23
CA SER A 656 -19.08 11.23 13.39
C SER A 656 -18.04 10.97 12.29
N MET A 657 -17.83 9.71 11.91
CA MET A 657 -16.95 9.36 10.80
C MET A 657 -17.50 9.85 9.46
N ASN A 658 -18.81 9.73 9.23
CA ASN A 658 -19.47 10.31 8.05
C ASN A 658 -19.31 11.83 8.00
N GLN A 659 -19.41 12.53 9.13
CA GLN A 659 -19.14 13.96 9.20
C GLN A 659 -17.69 14.28 8.84
N HIS A 660 -16.72 13.56 9.41
CA HIS A 660 -15.30 13.79 9.13
C HIS A 660 -14.93 13.51 7.67
N PHE A 661 -15.13 12.27 7.21
CA PHE A 661 -14.76 11.87 5.84
C PHE A 661 -15.69 12.52 4.81
N GLY A 662 -16.96 12.72 5.14
CA GLY A 662 -17.89 13.47 4.30
C GLY A 662 -17.44 14.93 4.14
N GLY A 663 -16.91 15.54 5.19
CA GLY A 663 -16.33 16.89 5.14
C GLY A 663 -15.12 16.96 4.20
N LEU A 664 -14.24 15.95 4.24
CA LEU A 664 -13.11 15.84 3.30
C LEU A 664 -13.60 15.68 1.85
N LEU A 665 -14.59 14.80 1.62
CA LEU A 665 -15.18 14.58 0.30
C LEU A 665 -15.81 15.86 -0.22
N ARG A 666 -16.59 16.53 0.63
CA ARG A 666 -17.25 17.79 0.33
C ARG A 666 -16.24 18.85 -0.06
N GLN A 667 -15.15 19.02 0.69
CA GLN A 667 -14.11 19.98 0.36
C GLN A 667 -13.52 19.70 -1.03
N LYS A 668 -13.23 18.44 -1.36
CA LYS A 668 -12.69 18.07 -2.69
C LYS A 668 -13.68 18.38 -3.80
N LEU A 669 -14.97 18.11 -3.60
CA LEU A 669 -16.02 18.40 -4.58
C LEU A 669 -16.24 19.91 -4.73
N VAL A 670 -16.23 20.67 -3.62
CA VAL A 670 -16.29 22.13 -3.63
C VAL A 670 -15.07 22.71 -4.34
N ASP A 671 -13.86 22.21 -4.10
CA ASP A 671 -12.66 22.66 -4.80
C ASP A 671 -12.76 22.42 -6.31
N MET A 672 -13.38 21.30 -6.72
CA MET A 672 -13.68 21.03 -8.13
C MET A 672 -14.66 22.07 -8.69
N ILE A 673 -15.74 22.38 -7.97
CA ILE A 673 -16.74 23.38 -8.38
C ILE A 673 -16.17 24.81 -8.35
N VAL A 674 -15.39 25.22 -7.35
CA VAL A 674 -14.90 26.61 -7.22
C VAL A 674 -13.80 26.93 -8.24
N LYS A 675 -12.94 25.95 -8.55
CA LYS A 675 -11.98 26.08 -9.65
C LYS A 675 -12.68 26.39 -10.98
N HIS A 676 -13.96 26.01 -11.13
CA HIS A 676 -14.79 26.44 -12.26
C HIS A 676 -15.05 27.95 -12.26
N THR A 677 -15.55 28.49 -11.15
CA THR A 677 -16.08 29.86 -11.11
C THR A 677 -14.99 30.92 -11.30
N ARG A 678 -13.76 30.66 -10.84
CA ARG A 678 -12.65 31.63 -10.93
C ARG A 678 -12.06 31.79 -12.33
N ASN A 679 -12.26 30.83 -13.23
CA ASN A 679 -11.76 30.94 -14.61
C ASN A 679 -12.75 31.68 -15.53
N CYS A 680 -13.97 31.96 -15.05
CA CYS A 680 -15.02 32.66 -15.81
C CYS A 680 -15.10 34.17 -15.54
N THR A 681 -14.30 34.69 -14.61
CA THR A 681 -14.21 36.12 -14.25
C THR A 681 -12.90 36.70 -14.74
#